data_AF-A0A2U1ZVN7-F1
#
_entry.id   AF-A0A2U1ZVN7-F1
#
_cell.length_a   1.000
_cell.length_b   1.000
_cell.length_c   1.000
_cell.angle_alpha   90.00
_cell.angle_beta   90.00
_cell.angle_gamma   90.00
#
_symmetry.space_group_name_H-M   'P 1'
#
loop_
_entity.id
_entity.type
_entity.pdbx_description
1 polymer ?
#
loop_
_entity_poly.entity_id
_entity_poly.type
_entity_poly.pdbx_seq_one_letter_code
_entity_poly.pdbx_strand_id
1 'polypeptide(L)'
;MTTPEKSSLPPARTRRRRRSILAALLTATVLPAVAIPATAEPAATPAVASPEATAAVDAVPTAETPEGISIVGGVTAPQFGYGDAIRERVLIPVAGVDQDLDGIDDVTAIDIIRPAASAGALKVPAIIDPSPYFTTVGRGNESQRLSDLDGDGVTDLFPLFYDNYFVPRGYAVIHAQMNGTGFSTGCPAHGGPGDIESMKVVVDWLNGRVPGYDAAGNPVSAGWHSGSSAMIGKSYDGTLANGVAATGVEGLDTIVPIDAISQWYRYSRTNGIRHNTNYPASLSNTVTNPERRTLCAPTREAMNLIDGDETGDINEFWDDRDYVKDVENVTAAVFAVHGLNDDNVRMSQFAEYWDLLGENDVPRKVWLPRQGHIDPFDFRRAVWVDTLHRWFDQWLMKIDNGIMDEPTSMVEQDAREYVDEASWPAPGSEDVAVHLTGTPGTAGSLALQPGTTETLTFTGPANSPNETALITTPEGQQNSRLVFLSEPLETELRISGTPRIELDASLSQDQSNLGALLVDYGTKERVSRTGDGAINTTVRTCWGAATEFDNACYLEMDRRLQTADFWRLSRGVLDSSNRESFIDGEATPVVPGQQYDLDFAMEPYDYVFPAGHRIGVVLTTNLSGFTAGSPSATVTLDATTSTIVLPVVGGTGAAVASGALGDAAPVTVSFDLGGEGTTAIDPQVIAYGATPVEPAEPTDETLFFGGWFADAELTVPFDFTAPLTASTTAYARWLTLEQAATTLTVTSVTSALVGEQVGLTVTGFDADGESLGDVTAAATFTSDSPGVTFSSATATLAQVGDAVVTATLGAASNTTTITVLPLPFVDVPLGTQFFDEIRWLSDSGISTGWDIGNGEREFRPLTPVARDAMAAFLYRLSDSPEFTAPPVSPFVDVPVTNQFYKEIAWLAEEGISTGWVRADGTREFRPLEPINRDAMAAFLFRLAGEEGFVPVDAAPFDDVAADAQFATEIAWVAEVGISTGWAGNDGTTLFRPVTPIARDAIAAFLSRYHGLGQQG
;
A
#
# COMPACT_ATOMS: atom_id res chain seq x y z
N MET A 1 -38.09 36.71 17.71
CA MET A 1 -39.03 35.64 17.34
C MET A 1 -39.20 35.79 15.82
N THR A 2 -38.80 34.90 14.93
CA THR A 2 -38.35 33.50 14.95
C THR A 2 -37.80 33.25 13.54
N THR A 3 -36.59 32.68 13.42
CA THR A 3 -35.98 32.15 12.18
C THR A 3 -36.82 31.01 11.56
N PRO A 4 -36.63 30.70 10.26
CA PRO A 4 -35.85 29.50 9.86
C PRO A 4 -35.14 29.68 8.49
N GLU A 5 -34.28 28.82 7.96
CA GLU A 5 -33.33 27.80 8.44
C GLU A 5 -32.34 27.63 7.27
N LYS A 6 -31.06 27.49 7.59
CA LYS A 6 -30.01 27.06 6.67
C LYS A 6 -30.14 25.55 6.49
N SER A 7 -30.15 25.03 5.27
CA SER A 7 -29.95 23.60 5.02
C SER A 7 -28.45 23.32 4.87
N SER A 8 -27.82 22.95 5.98
CA SER A 8 -26.65 22.06 5.98
C SER A 8 -27.15 20.62 5.92
N LEU A 9 -26.43 19.74 5.20
CA LEU A 9 -26.03 18.42 5.71
C LEU A 9 -25.13 17.66 4.68
N PRO A 10 -23.94 17.17 5.13
CA PRO A 10 -23.20 16.02 4.57
C PRO A 10 -23.81 14.71 5.17
N PRO A 11 -23.21 13.48 5.19
CA PRO A 11 -21.85 13.05 4.84
C PRO A 11 -21.70 11.68 4.11
N ALA A 12 -20.43 11.35 3.88
CA ALA A 12 -19.85 10.07 3.47
C ALA A 12 -20.53 8.81 4.04
N ARG A 13 -20.60 7.75 3.22
CA ARG A 13 -21.01 6.40 3.61
C ARG A 13 -19.87 5.41 3.46
N THR A 14 -19.58 4.69 4.55
CA THR A 14 -18.74 3.50 4.60
C THR A 14 -19.56 2.20 4.72
N ARG A 15 -19.05 1.14 4.06
CA ARG A 15 -19.09 -0.32 4.35
C ARG A 15 -20.36 -1.17 4.21
N ARG A 16 -20.20 -2.29 3.48
CA ARG A 16 -20.45 -3.72 3.86
C ARG A 16 -19.84 -4.67 2.79
N ARG A 17 -18.76 -5.44 3.05
CA ARG A 17 -18.66 -6.86 3.53
C ARG A 17 -19.57 -7.85 2.76
N ARG A 18 -19.18 -9.04 2.23
CA ARG A 18 -18.13 -10.06 2.50
C ARG A 18 -18.17 -11.13 1.38
N ARG A 19 -17.04 -11.78 1.03
CA ARG A 19 -16.79 -13.24 1.21
C ARG A 19 -15.34 -13.63 0.87
N SER A 20 -14.77 -14.40 1.78
CA SER A 20 -13.43 -14.98 1.84
C SER A 20 -13.36 -16.32 1.09
N ILE A 21 -12.15 -16.78 0.71
CA ILE A 21 -11.51 -18.05 1.19
C ILE A 21 -10.16 -18.33 0.48
N LEU A 22 -9.15 -18.53 1.34
CA LEU A 22 -7.89 -19.32 1.30
C LEU A 22 -6.72 -19.05 0.33
N ALA A 23 -5.56 -18.93 0.99
CA ALA A 23 -4.19 -18.90 0.51
C ALA A 23 -3.58 -20.31 0.33
N ALA A 24 -2.49 -20.38 -0.44
CA ALA A 24 -1.40 -21.34 -0.25
C ALA A 24 -0.05 -20.76 -0.72
N LEU A 25 0.99 -20.99 0.10
CA LEU A 25 2.34 -20.44 0.13
C LEU A 25 3.36 -21.10 -0.84
N LEU A 26 4.56 -20.49 -0.86
CA LEU A 26 5.93 -20.98 -1.20
C LEU A 26 6.31 -20.88 -2.69
N THR A 27 7.47 -20.35 -3.14
CA THR A 27 8.76 -20.04 -2.48
C THR A 27 9.60 -19.18 -3.45
N ALA A 28 10.35 -18.23 -2.91
CA ALA A 28 11.40 -17.50 -3.62
C ALA A 28 12.71 -18.31 -3.71
N THR A 29 13.40 -18.22 -4.84
CA THR A 29 14.83 -18.56 -4.96
C THR A 29 15.57 -17.44 -5.68
N VAL A 30 16.61 -16.94 -5.02
CA VAL A 30 17.51 -15.86 -5.41
C VAL A 30 18.72 -16.43 -6.18
N LEU A 31 19.34 -15.55 -7.00
CA LEU A 31 20.76 -15.48 -7.45
C LEU A 31 21.04 -15.90 -8.92
N PRO A 32 22.11 -15.36 -9.56
CA PRO A 32 22.67 -14.00 -9.48
C PRO A 32 23.02 -13.39 -10.86
N ALA A 33 23.37 -12.11 -10.84
CA ALA A 33 23.96 -11.34 -11.94
C ALA A 33 25.36 -11.85 -12.34
N VAL A 34 25.67 -11.77 -13.64
CA VAL A 34 27.03 -11.83 -14.19
C VAL A 34 27.20 -10.65 -15.14
N ALA A 35 28.34 -9.99 -15.03
CA ALA A 35 28.70 -8.78 -15.75
C ALA A 35 29.85 -9.00 -16.76
N ILE A 36 30.02 -8.00 -17.65
CA ILE A 36 31.24 -7.56 -18.38
C ILE A 36 31.51 -8.24 -19.77
N PRO A 37 32.14 -7.61 -20.80
CA PRO A 37 32.43 -6.17 -21.12
C PRO A 37 32.02 -5.71 -22.56
N ALA A 38 32.19 -4.39 -22.79
CA ALA A 38 32.25 -3.72 -24.09
C ALA A 38 33.54 -4.01 -24.91
N THR A 39 33.46 -3.97 -26.25
CA THR A 39 34.29 -3.14 -27.17
C THR A 39 34.11 -3.54 -28.66
N ALA A 40 34.14 -2.51 -29.53
CA ALA A 40 34.51 -2.47 -30.96
C ALA A 40 33.40 -2.14 -32.00
N GLU A 41 33.42 -0.88 -32.47
CA GLU A 41 32.96 -0.40 -33.79
C GLU A 41 34.03 -0.67 -34.89
N PRO A 42 33.79 -0.36 -36.18
CA PRO A 42 32.59 -0.58 -37.00
C PRO A 42 32.95 -1.22 -38.37
N ALA A 43 32.04 -1.95 -39.03
CA ALA A 43 32.17 -2.25 -40.46
C ALA A 43 30.82 -2.55 -41.14
N ALA A 44 30.48 -1.67 -42.08
CA ALA A 44 29.71 -1.83 -43.32
C ALA A 44 28.61 -2.91 -43.40
N THR A 45 27.39 -2.42 -43.65
CA THR A 45 26.22 -3.12 -44.23
C THR A 45 26.58 -4.07 -45.38
N PRO A 46 25.85 -5.20 -45.47
CA PRO A 46 24.81 -5.24 -46.50
C PRO A 46 23.47 -5.78 -46.00
N ALA A 47 22.42 -5.40 -46.72
CA ALA A 47 21.02 -5.77 -46.54
C ALA A 47 20.83 -7.28 -46.33
N VAL A 48 20.09 -7.64 -45.28
CA VAL A 48 19.52 -8.97 -45.09
C VAL A 48 18.09 -8.79 -44.62
N ALA A 49 17.17 -9.38 -45.40
CA ALA A 49 15.77 -9.55 -45.06
C ALA A 49 15.65 -10.26 -43.71
N SER A 50 14.84 -9.71 -42.80
CA SER A 50 14.46 -10.38 -41.56
C SER A 50 13.30 -11.33 -41.80
N PRO A 51 13.43 -12.63 -41.51
CA PRO A 51 12.34 -13.43 -40.99
C PRO A 51 12.58 -13.65 -39.49
N GLU A 52 11.56 -13.42 -38.67
CA GLU A 52 10.94 -14.47 -37.83
C GLU A 52 10.06 -13.89 -36.72
N ALA A 53 8.85 -14.47 -36.66
CA ALA A 53 8.15 -14.92 -35.47
C ALA A 53 7.80 -13.87 -34.40
N THR A 54 6.66 -13.21 -34.60
CA THR A 54 5.75 -12.88 -33.50
C THR A 54 4.79 -14.06 -33.30
N ALA A 55 4.62 -14.49 -32.05
CA ALA A 55 3.54 -15.39 -31.68
C ALA A 55 2.22 -14.68 -32.01
N ALA A 56 1.51 -15.19 -33.02
CA ALA A 56 0.19 -14.71 -33.38
C ALA A 56 -0.78 -15.06 -32.24
N VAL A 57 -1.32 -14.04 -31.59
CA VAL A 57 -2.62 -14.17 -30.93
C VAL A 57 -3.63 -14.06 -32.07
N ASP A 58 -4.19 -15.18 -32.51
CA ASP A 58 -5.28 -15.14 -33.49
C ASP A 58 -6.48 -14.45 -32.81
N ALA A 59 -6.77 -13.20 -33.22
CA ALA A 59 -7.92 -12.45 -32.71
C ALA A 59 -9.21 -13.21 -33.00
N VAL A 60 -10.12 -13.25 -32.04
CA VAL A 60 -11.39 -13.95 -32.18
C VAL A 60 -12.43 -12.95 -32.68
N PRO A 61 -12.93 -13.07 -33.93
CA PRO A 61 -14.06 -12.26 -34.37
C PRO A 61 -15.25 -12.50 -33.44
N THR A 62 -15.90 -11.42 -33.01
CA THR A 62 -17.10 -11.53 -32.17
C THR A 62 -18.32 -11.82 -33.05
N ALA A 63 -19.43 -12.24 -32.43
CA ALA A 63 -20.69 -12.46 -33.15
C ALA A 63 -21.27 -11.18 -33.80
N GLU A 64 -20.71 -10.00 -33.46
CA GLU A 64 -21.13 -8.70 -33.97
C GLU A 64 -20.27 -8.20 -35.14
N THR A 65 -19.15 -8.85 -35.46
CA THR A 65 -18.31 -8.48 -36.63
C THR A 65 -19.07 -8.74 -37.94
N PRO A 66 -19.12 -7.79 -38.90
CA PRO A 66 -19.87 -7.96 -40.14
C PRO A 66 -19.43 -9.16 -40.99
N GLU A 67 -20.40 -9.95 -41.47
CA GLU A 67 -20.14 -11.08 -42.38
C GLU A 67 -19.50 -10.61 -43.70
N GLY A 68 -18.50 -11.35 -44.18
CA GLY A 68 -17.81 -11.06 -45.44
C GLY A 68 -16.57 -10.18 -45.31
N ILE A 69 -16.14 -9.85 -44.08
CA ILE A 69 -14.89 -9.15 -43.79
C ILE A 69 -13.75 -10.15 -43.52
N SER A 70 -12.61 -9.98 -44.21
CA SER A 70 -11.40 -10.78 -43.99
C SER A 70 -10.55 -10.18 -42.87
N ILE A 71 -10.07 -11.01 -41.94
CA ILE A 71 -9.21 -10.61 -40.83
C ILE A 71 -7.85 -11.30 -40.99
N VAL A 72 -6.77 -10.52 -40.97
CA VAL A 72 -5.39 -11.01 -41.07
C VAL A 72 -4.55 -10.32 -40.01
N GLY A 73 -3.88 -11.09 -39.15
CA GLY A 73 -3.03 -10.53 -38.10
C GLY A 73 -3.79 -9.73 -37.04
N GLY A 74 -5.04 -10.09 -36.78
CA GLY A 74 -5.88 -9.44 -35.76
C GLY A 74 -6.60 -8.17 -36.22
N VAL A 75 -6.47 -7.80 -37.49
CA VAL A 75 -7.10 -6.60 -38.07
C VAL A 75 -7.77 -6.89 -39.42
N THR A 76 -8.67 -6.01 -39.85
CA THR A 76 -9.34 -6.08 -41.14
C THR A 76 -8.35 -5.97 -42.31
N ALA A 77 -8.43 -6.90 -43.24
CA ALA A 77 -7.54 -6.98 -44.39
C ALA A 77 -8.10 -6.21 -45.60
N PRO A 78 -7.25 -5.56 -46.42
CA PRO A 78 -7.69 -4.93 -47.65
C PRO A 78 -8.14 -5.99 -48.65
N GLN A 79 -9.44 -6.03 -48.95
CA GLN A 79 -10.05 -6.98 -49.89
C GLN A 79 -11.00 -6.33 -50.91
N PHE A 80 -11.46 -5.10 -50.63
CA PHE A 80 -12.36 -4.36 -51.52
C PHE A 80 -11.56 -3.41 -52.42
N GLY A 81 -12.07 -3.18 -53.63
CA GLY A 81 -11.45 -2.23 -54.55
C GLY A 81 -11.80 -0.79 -54.17
N TYR A 82 -10.81 0.10 -54.28
CA TYR A 82 -10.98 1.53 -54.10
C TYR A 82 -11.45 2.24 -55.39
N GLY A 83 -11.04 1.71 -56.55
CA GLY A 83 -11.41 2.26 -57.85
C GLY A 83 -12.88 2.04 -58.22
N ASP A 84 -13.47 0.92 -57.80
CA ASP A 84 -14.89 0.60 -58.00
C ASP A 84 -15.77 0.98 -56.80
N ALA A 85 -15.21 1.65 -55.79
CA ALA A 85 -15.95 2.14 -54.63
C ALA A 85 -17.09 3.07 -55.06
N ILE A 86 -18.21 2.98 -54.35
CA ILE A 86 -19.37 3.84 -54.56
C ILE A 86 -19.06 5.18 -53.92
N ARG A 87 -19.24 6.25 -54.71
CA ARG A 87 -19.12 7.63 -54.29
C ARG A 87 -20.46 8.32 -54.46
N GLU A 88 -20.93 9.01 -53.43
CA GLU A 88 -22.23 9.67 -53.45
C GLU A 88 -22.24 10.90 -52.53
N ARG A 89 -23.01 11.92 -52.92
CA ARG A 89 -23.32 13.07 -52.07
C ARG A 89 -24.74 12.97 -51.54
N VAL A 90 -24.90 13.20 -50.25
CA VAL A 90 -26.20 13.22 -49.58
C VAL A 90 -26.42 14.57 -48.91
N LEU A 91 -27.66 15.06 -49.01
CA LEU A 91 -28.15 16.30 -48.43
C LEU A 91 -29.15 15.97 -47.31
N ILE A 92 -28.87 16.39 -46.08
CA ILE A 92 -29.62 16.02 -44.88
C ILE A 92 -30.17 17.29 -44.24
N PRO A 93 -31.50 17.52 -44.24
CA PRO A 93 -32.10 18.64 -43.52
C PRO A 93 -31.87 18.55 -42.01
N VAL A 94 -31.54 19.69 -41.39
CA VAL A 94 -31.28 19.83 -39.96
C VAL A 94 -32.49 20.51 -39.32
N ALA A 95 -33.42 19.70 -38.84
CA ALA A 95 -34.73 20.18 -38.39
C ALA A 95 -34.61 21.26 -37.30
N GLY A 96 -35.17 22.45 -37.55
CA GLY A 96 -35.19 23.55 -36.58
C GLY A 96 -33.89 24.36 -36.49
N VAL A 97 -32.90 24.09 -37.34
CA VAL A 97 -31.66 24.89 -37.44
C VAL A 97 -31.77 25.79 -38.67
N ASP A 98 -31.64 27.10 -38.47
CA ASP A 98 -31.68 28.14 -39.52
C ASP A 98 -30.66 29.22 -39.15
N GLN A 99 -29.38 28.99 -39.46
CA GLN A 99 -28.27 29.87 -39.07
C GLN A 99 -28.07 31.05 -40.03
N ASP A 100 -28.66 31.01 -41.23
CA ASP A 100 -28.65 32.12 -42.18
C ASP A 100 -29.92 33.00 -42.14
N LEU A 101 -30.91 32.61 -41.32
CA LEU A 101 -32.13 33.34 -40.98
C LEU A 101 -33.04 33.58 -42.18
N ASP A 102 -33.06 32.66 -43.14
CA ASP A 102 -33.89 32.73 -44.33
C ASP A 102 -35.29 32.11 -44.16
N GLY A 103 -35.54 31.47 -43.01
CA GLY A 103 -36.80 30.81 -42.64
C GLY A 103 -36.93 29.38 -43.17
N ILE A 104 -35.85 28.79 -43.69
CA ILE A 104 -35.76 27.42 -44.19
C ILE A 104 -34.80 26.64 -43.29
N ASP A 105 -35.13 25.39 -42.97
CA ASP A 105 -34.20 24.51 -42.25
C ASP A 105 -32.92 24.32 -43.08
N ASP A 106 -31.80 24.45 -42.40
CA ASP A 106 -30.49 24.24 -42.98
C ASP A 106 -30.28 22.79 -43.43
N VAL A 107 -29.34 22.58 -44.34
CA VAL A 107 -29.07 21.30 -44.98
C VAL A 107 -27.58 21.01 -44.87
N THR A 108 -27.26 19.89 -44.25
CA THR A 108 -25.90 19.34 -44.18
C THR A 108 -25.61 18.51 -45.41
N ALA A 109 -24.53 18.82 -46.12
CA ALA A 109 -23.98 18.00 -47.19
C ALA A 109 -22.90 17.05 -46.66
N ILE A 110 -22.97 15.79 -47.08
CA ILE A 110 -21.94 14.80 -46.82
C ILE A 110 -21.51 14.14 -48.13
N ASP A 111 -20.21 13.90 -48.27
CA ASP A 111 -19.64 13.12 -49.35
C ASP A 111 -19.19 11.76 -48.80
N ILE A 112 -19.68 10.69 -49.40
CA ILE A 112 -19.54 9.31 -48.92
C ILE A 112 -18.74 8.53 -49.94
N ILE A 113 -17.75 7.79 -49.47
CA ILE A 113 -17.08 6.75 -50.24
C ILE A 113 -17.14 5.43 -49.48
N ARG A 114 -17.61 4.37 -50.14
CA ARG A 114 -17.83 3.06 -49.49
C ARG A 114 -17.59 1.89 -50.44
N PRO A 115 -17.30 0.69 -49.92
CA PRO A 115 -17.02 -0.49 -50.76
C PRO A 115 -18.22 -0.82 -51.67
N ALA A 116 -17.97 -1.18 -52.92
CA ALA A 116 -19.04 -1.58 -53.86
C ALA A 116 -19.93 -2.71 -53.32
N ALA A 117 -19.34 -3.64 -52.57
CA ALA A 117 -20.03 -4.76 -51.95
C ALA A 117 -21.14 -4.33 -50.96
N SER A 118 -21.05 -3.11 -50.41
CA SER A 118 -22.05 -2.56 -49.47
C SER A 118 -23.38 -2.20 -50.14
N ALA A 119 -23.46 -2.15 -51.48
CA ALA A 119 -24.73 -2.08 -52.19
C ALA A 119 -25.55 -3.39 -52.10
N GLY A 120 -24.91 -4.50 -51.73
CA GLY A 120 -25.52 -5.80 -51.56
C GLY A 120 -25.85 -6.12 -50.09
N ALA A 121 -25.40 -7.28 -49.64
CA ALA A 121 -25.67 -7.78 -48.28
C ALA A 121 -24.70 -7.23 -47.23
N LEU A 122 -23.50 -6.79 -47.62
CA LEU A 122 -22.47 -6.31 -46.69
C LEU A 122 -22.95 -5.03 -45.99
N LYS A 123 -22.92 -5.03 -44.66
CA LYS A 123 -23.07 -3.82 -43.85
C LYS A 123 -21.70 -3.35 -43.39
N VAL A 124 -21.47 -2.05 -43.45
CA VAL A 124 -20.17 -1.44 -43.10
C VAL A 124 -20.35 -0.31 -42.09
N PRO A 125 -19.44 -0.16 -41.12
CA PRO A 125 -19.41 1.02 -40.26
C PRO A 125 -18.92 2.24 -41.04
N ALA A 126 -19.16 3.42 -40.48
CA ALA A 126 -18.75 4.69 -41.06
C ALA A 126 -17.67 5.39 -40.22
N ILE A 127 -16.60 5.86 -40.86
CA ILE A 127 -15.65 6.81 -40.29
C ILE A 127 -16.01 8.18 -40.83
N ILE A 128 -16.42 9.09 -39.94
CA ILE A 128 -16.86 10.43 -40.29
C ILE A 128 -15.72 11.41 -39.96
N ASP A 129 -15.28 12.19 -40.93
CA ASP A 129 -14.42 13.36 -40.74
C ASP A 129 -15.29 14.61 -40.90
N PRO A 130 -15.83 15.17 -39.81
CA PRO A 130 -16.62 16.39 -39.85
C PRO A 130 -15.67 17.58 -39.96
N SER A 131 -15.79 18.39 -41.02
CA SER A 131 -14.89 19.53 -41.20
C SER A 131 -15.57 20.76 -41.80
N PRO A 132 -15.25 21.96 -41.30
CA PRO A 132 -15.61 23.21 -41.95
C PRO A 132 -14.64 23.62 -43.07
N TYR A 133 -13.60 22.83 -43.35
CA TYR A 133 -12.45 23.28 -44.16
C TYR A 133 -12.39 22.72 -45.59
N PHE A 134 -13.20 21.72 -45.94
CA PHE A 134 -13.01 20.90 -47.14
C PHE A 134 -12.89 21.67 -48.46
N THR A 135 -13.56 22.82 -48.60
CA THR A 135 -13.56 23.63 -49.83
C THR A 135 -12.78 24.95 -49.70
N THR A 136 -12.49 25.41 -48.48
CA THR A 136 -11.88 26.72 -48.22
C THR A 136 -10.39 26.62 -47.90
N VAL A 137 -10.05 26.04 -46.76
CA VAL A 137 -8.67 25.93 -46.26
C VAL A 137 -8.00 24.67 -46.80
N GLY A 138 -8.75 23.56 -46.90
CA GLY A 138 -8.23 22.23 -47.20
C GLY A 138 -7.70 21.50 -45.96
N ARG A 139 -7.36 20.23 -46.14
CA ARG A 139 -6.92 19.32 -45.07
C ARG A 139 -5.50 18.78 -45.30
N GLY A 140 -4.87 18.35 -44.20
CA GLY A 140 -3.52 17.80 -44.18
C GLY A 140 -2.43 18.84 -44.44
N ASN A 141 -1.17 18.40 -44.38
CA ASN A 141 0.00 19.25 -44.63
C ASN A 141 0.16 19.74 -46.08
N GLU A 142 -0.72 19.28 -46.99
CA GLU A 142 -0.79 19.69 -48.39
C GLU A 142 -2.04 20.52 -48.73
N SER A 143 -2.90 20.79 -47.74
CA SER A 143 -4.12 21.58 -47.91
C SER A 143 -5.01 21.06 -49.05
N GLN A 144 -5.15 19.73 -49.15
CA GLN A 144 -6.01 19.07 -50.12
C GLN A 144 -7.46 19.46 -49.90
N ARG A 145 -8.20 19.65 -51.00
CA ARG A 145 -9.61 20.05 -50.97
C ARG A 145 -10.47 19.00 -51.61
N LEU A 146 -11.66 18.84 -51.05
CA LEU A 146 -12.69 17.99 -51.62
C LEU A 146 -13.03 18.52 -53.02
N SER A 147 -12.87 17.67 -54.04
CA SER A 147 -12.96 18.10 -55.44
C SER A 147 -13.65 17.06 -56.31
N ASP A 148 -14.53 17.55 -57.18
CA ASP A 148 -15.08 16.85 -58.34
C ASP A 148 -14.20 17.24 -59.55
N LEU A 149 -13.41 16.29 -60.06
CA LEU A 149 -12.37 16.55 -61.05
C LEU A 149 -12.85 16.29 -62.48
N ASP A 150 -13.90 15.50 -62.68
CA ASP A 150 -14.48 15.22 -64.00
C ASP A 150 -15.80 15.98 -64.29
N GLY A 151 -16.39 16.61 -63.26
CA GLY A 151 -17.57 17.47 -63.34
C GLY A 151 -18.89 16.71 -63.36
N ASP A 152 -18.92 15.45 -62.93
CA ASP A 152 -20.14 14.62 -62.92
C ASP A 152 -21.06 14.87 -61.71
N GLY A 153 -20.62 15.70 -60.77
CA GLY A 153 -21.35 16.05 -59.54
C GLY A 153 -21.05 15.13 -58.35
N VAL A 154 -20.09 14.21 -58.49
CA VAL A 154 -19.60 13.31 -57.45
C VAL A 154 -18.17 13.70 -57.07
N THR A 155 -17.82 13.59 -55.79
CA THR A 155 -16.45 13.88 -55.34
C THR A 155 -15.50 12.78 -55.81
N ASP A 156 -14.40 13.16 -56.47
CA ASP A 156 -13.34 12.24 -56.88
C ASP A 156 -12.17 12.20 -55.91
N LEU A 157 -11.79 13.37 -55.37
CA LEU A 157 -10.67 13.55 -54.46
C LEU A 157 -11.17 13.79 -53.04
N PHE A 158 -10.88 12.84 -52.16
CA PHE A 158 -11.14 12.94 -50.72
C PHE A 158 -9.83 13.33 -50.03
N PRO A 159 -9.76 14.49 -49.33
CA PRO A 159 -8.56 14.87 -48.59
C PRO A 159 -8.18 13.88 -47.49
N LEU A 160 -6.89 13.82 -47.13
CA LEU A 160 -6.33 12.85 -46.16
C LEU A 160 -6.38 11.40 -46.68
N PHE A 161 -5.89 10.46 -45.87
CA PHE A 161 -5.64 9.06 -46.28
C PHE A 161 -6.76 8.08 -45.93
N TYR A 162 -7.77 8.54 -45.18
CA TYR A 162 -8.72 7.67 -44.49
C TYR A 162 -9.46 6.77 -45.48
N ASP A 163 -9.97 7.32 -46.56
CA ASP A 163 -10.70 6.58 -47.58
C ASP A 163 -9.80 5.62 -48.36
N ASN A 164 -8.61 6.05 -48.77
CA ASN A 164 -7.64 5.22 -49.47
C ASN A 164 -7.25 3.97 -48.64
N TYR A 165 -7.21 4.12 -47.31
CA TYR A 165 -6.79 3.06 -46.40
C TYR A 165 -7.95 2.19 -45.91
N PHE A 166 -9.05 2.80 -45.44
CA PHE A 166 -10.14 2.10 -44.76
C PHE A 166 -11.23 1.57 -45.70
N VAL A 167 -11.48 2.19 -46.86
CA VAL A 167 -12.48 1.65 -47.81
C VAL A 167 -12.09 0.26 -48.31
N PRO A 168 -10.84 -0.02 -48.73
CA PRO A 168 -10.42 -1.39 -49.06
C PRO A 168 -10.62 -2.41 -47.93
N ARG A 169 -10.67 -1.95 -46.68
CA ARG A 169 -10.80 -2.79 -45.46
C ARG A 169 -12.23 -2.94 -44.97
N GLY A 170 -13.21 -2.38 -45.69
CA GLY A 170 -14.63 -2.59 -45.40
C GLY A 170 -15.30 -1.49 -44.59
N TYR A 171 -14.76 -0.27 -44.63
CA TYR A 171 -15.36 0.91 -43.99
C TYR A 171 -15.97 1.85 -45.04
N ALA A 172 -17.05 2.53 -44.69
CA ALA A 172 -17.42 3.78 -45.36
C ALA A 172 -16.61 4.93 -44.75
N VAL A 173 -16.17 5.88 -45.57
CA VAL A 173 -15.58 7.13 -45.11
C VAL A 173 -16.48 8.27 -45.56
N ILE A 174 -16.75 9.21 -44.66
CA ILE A 174 -17.69 10.30 -44.86
C ILE A 174 -16.99 11.62 -44.54
N HIS A 175 -16.95 12.52 -45.52
CA HIS A 175 -16.57 13.91 -45.30
C HIS A 175 -17.82 14.75 -45.07
N ALA A 176 -18.10 15.01 -43.80
CA ALA A 176 -19.28 15.78 -43.39
C ALA A 176 -18.93 17.28 -43.36
N GLN A 177 -19.72 18.09 -44.06
CA GLN A 177 -19.43 19.51 -44.23
C GLN A 177 -20.29 20.32 -43.25
N MET A 178 -19.65 20.94 -42.26
CA MET A 178 -20.33 21.73 -41.23
C MET A 178 -21.27 22.77 -41.85
N ASN A 179 -22.36 23.09 -41.16
CA ASN A 179 -23.31 24.08 -41.63
C ASN A 179 -22.63 25.39 -42.10
N GLY A 180 -23.08 25.89 -43.24
CA GLY A 180 -22.57 27.08 -43.91
C GLY A 180 -21.22 26.95 -44.60
N THR A 181 -20.68 25.72 -44.68
CA THR A 181 -19.42 25.41 -45.36
C THR A 181 -19.63 24.42 -46.50
N GLY A 182 -18.69 24.35 -47.43
CA GLY A 182 -18.72 23.36 -48.50
C GLY A 182 -20.00 23.45 -49.32
N PHE A 183 -20.73 22.35 -49.42
CA PHE A 183 -22.02 22.25 -50.11
C PHE A 183 -23.24 22.34 -49.17
N SER A 184 -23.03 22.55 -47.87
CA SER A 184 -24.10 22.74 -46.88
C SER A 184 -24.73 24.15 -46.99
N THR A 185 -26.01 24.28 -46.63
CA THR A 185 -26.68 25.59 -46.48
C THR A 185 -26.39 26.23 -45.12
N GLY A 186 -27.02 27.33 -44.73
CA GLY A 186 -26.75 27.99 -43.44
C GLY A 186 -25.48 28.84 -43.38
N CYS A 187 -25.09 29.19 -42.15
CA CYS A 187 -23.94 30.02 -41.86
C CYS A 187 -23.18 29.52 -40.62
N PRO A 188 -21.83 29.46 -40.64
CA PRO A 188 -21.06 28.96 -39.50
C PRO A 188 -21.24 29.85 -38.25
N ALA A 189 -21.59 29.25 -37.11
CA ALA A 189 -21.78 29.96 -35.83
C ALA A 189 -20.76 29.57 -34.75
N HIS A 190 -19.53 29.24 -35.15
CA HIS A 190 -18.37 29.13 -34.26
C HIS A 190 -18.57 28.10 -33.14
N GLY A 191 -18.91 26.87 -33.52
CA GLY A 191 -19.02 25.71 -32.63
C GLY A 191 -20.26 25.75 -31.73
N GLY A 192 -21.19 26.66 -31.99
CA GLY A 192 -22.46 26.72 -31.28
C GLY A 192 -23.39 25.52 -31.61
N PRO A 193 -24.56 25.46 -30.97
CA PRO A 193 -25.48 24.32 -31.07
C PRO A 193 -25.87 23.95 -32.51
N GLY A 194 -26.07 24.92 -33.40
CA GLY A 194 -26.39 24.66 -34.80
C GLY A 194 -25.27 23.97 -35.58
N ASP A 195 -24.01 24.33 -35.30
CA ASP A 195 -22.85 23.68 -35.93
C ASP A 195 -22.76 22.21 -35.45
N ILE A 196 -23.03 21.94 -34.17
CA ILE A 196 -23.03 20.57 -33.61
C ILE A 196 -24.19 19.74 -34.13
N GLU A 197 -25.42 20.27 -34.14
CA GLU A 197 -26.59 19.56 -34.69
C GLU A 197 -26.40 19.23 -36.18
N SER A 198 -25.74 20.11 -36.95
CA SER A 198 -25.41 19.82 -38.35
C SER A 198 -24.52 18.59 -38.52
N MET A 199 -23.69 18.24 -37.53
CA MET A 199 -22.85 17.03 -37.58
C MET A 199 -23.52 15.83 -36.92
N LYS A 200 -24.26 16.03 -35.83
CA LYS A 200 -25.06 14.98 -35.17
C LYS A 200 -26.10 14.38 -36.12
N VAL A 201 -26.73 15.20 -36.96
CA VAL A 201 -27.75 14.77 -37.93
C VAL A 201 -27.22 13.72 -38.92
N VAL A 202 -25.90 13.68 -39.16
CA VAL A 202 -25.25 12.67 -40.01
C VAL A 202 -25.36 11.29 -39.35
N VAL A 203 -25.11 11.19 -38.04
CA VAL A 203 -25.29 9.95 -37.27
C VAL A 203 -26.77 9.56 -37.23
N ASP A 204 -27.66 10.53 -37.08
CA ASP A 204 -29.12 10.32 -37.13
C ASP A 204 -29.58 9.76 -38.49
N TRP A 205 -29.07 10.30 -39.60
CA TRP A 205 -29.38 9.81 -40.95
C TRP A 205 -28.83 8.40 -41.19
N LEU A 206 -27.60 8.13 -40.78
CA LEU A 206 -26.97 6.81 -40.89
C LEU A 206 -27.81 5.73 -40.19
N ASN A 207 -28.41 6.09 -39.04
CA ASN A 207 -29.30 5.22 -38.28
C ASN A 207 -30.78 5.32 -38.70
N GLY A 208 -31.09 6.00 -39.81
CA GLY A 208 -32.44 6.07 -40.38
C GLY A 208 -33.44 6.90 -39.56
N ARG A 209 -32.97 7.76 -38.66
CA ARG A 209 -33.82 8.62 -37.80
C ARG A 209 -34.33 9.86 -38.52
N VAL A 210 -33.62 10.31 -39.55
CA VAL A 210 -33.98 11.48 -40.39
C VAL A 210 -33.79 11.17 -41.88
N PRO A 211 -34.52 11.85 -42.79
CA PRO A 211 -34.38 11.62 -44.23
C PRO A 211 -33.11 12.26 -44.79
N GLY A 212 -32.55 11.68 -45.84
CA GLY A 212 -31.52 12.29 -46.69
C GLY A 212 -31.96 12.29 -48.15
N TYR A 213 -31.33 13.15 -48.96
CA TYR A 213 -31.68 13.35 -50.36
C TYR A 213 -30.44 13.39 -51.27
N ASP A 214 -30.58 12.91 -52.50
CA ASP A 214 -29.56 13.13 -53.54
C ASP A 214 -29.67 14.54 -54.14
N ALA A 215 -28.74 14.90 -55.04
CA ALA A 215 -28.74 16.20 -55.72
C ALA A 215 -30.00 16.45 -56.59
N ALA A 216 -30.75 15.41 -56.96
CA ALA A 216 -32.01 15.52 -57.69
C ALA A 216 -33.25 15.60 -56.76
N GLY A 217 -33.05 15.57 -55.44
CA GLY A 217 -34.11 15.62 -54.44
C GLY A 217 -34.81 14.27 -54.21
N ASN A 218 -34.26 13.17 -54.71
CA ASN A 218 -34.81 11.84 -54.41
C ASN A 218 -34.36 11.41 -53.01
N PRO A 219 -35.25 10.74 -52.23
CA PRO A 219 -34.87 10.25 -50.91
C PRO A 219 -33.82 9.14 -51.02
N VAL A 220 -32.78 9.24 -50.20
CA VAL A 220 -31.71 8.24 -50.04
C VAL A 220 -31.59 7.82 -48.57
N SER A 221 -31.37 6.52 -48.37
CA SER A 221 -31.26 5.91 -47.04
C SER A 221 -29.91 5.22 -46.89
N ALA A 222 -29.31 5.30 -45.71
CA ALA A 222 -28.08 4.60 -45.35
C ALA A 222 -28.28 3.10 -45.08
N GLY A 223 -29.04 2.41 -45.93
CA GLY A 223 -29.35 0.99 -45.75
C GLY A 223 -28.12 0.07 -45.76
N TRP A 224 -26.95 0.57 -46.15
CA TRP A 224 -25.66 -0.13 -46.16
C TRP A 224 -24.89 -0.02 -44.83
N HIS A 225 -25.29 0.89 -43.92
CA HIS A 225 -24.60 1.15 -42.66
C HIS A 225 -24.84 0.02 -41.64
N SER A 226 -23.85 -0.25 -40.80
CA SER A 226 -23.93 -1.30 -39.77
C SER A 226 -24.61 -0.87 -38.47
N GLY A 227 -24.82 0.44 -38.26
CA GLY A 227 -25.23 1.02 -36.98
C GLY A 227 -24.08 1.65 -36.20
N SER A 228 -22.82 1.32 -36.52
CA SER A 228 -21.63 1.84 -35.83
C SER A 228 -20.94 2.94 -36.62
N SER A 229 -20.67 4.06 -35.96
CA SER A 229 -19.92 5.19 -36.54
C SER A 229 -18.79 5.65 -35.63
N ALA A 230 -17.72 6.17 -36.25
CA ALA A 230 -16.71 6.96 -35.56
C ALA A 230 -16.69 8.39 -36.08
N MET A 231 -16.20 9.32 -35.26
CA MET A 231 -15.77 10.64 -35.71
C MET A 231 -14.27 10.84 -35.46
N ILE A 232 -13.57 11.46 -36.40
CA ILE A 232 -12.13 11.73 -36.30
C ILE A 232 -11.83 13.10 -36.91
N GLY A 233 -10.82 13.78 -36.38
CA GLY A 233 -10.25 14.92 -37.09
C GLY A 233 -9.35 15.80 -36.23
N LYS A 234 -8.57 16.64 -36.91
CA LYS A 234 -7.67 17.61 -36.26
C LYS A 234 -8.30 18.99 -36.15
N SER A 235 -8.11 19.64 -35.00
CA SER A 235 -8.55 21.02 -34.73
C SER A 235 -10.08 21.09 -34.64
N TYR A 236 -10.70 22.03 -35.34
CA TYR A 236 -12.16 22.15 -35.43
C TYR A 236 -12.84 20.84 -35.87
N ASP A 237 -12.19 20.01 -36.67
CA ASP A 237 -12.75 18.69 -37.03
C ASP A 237 -12.93 17.79 -35.79
N GLY A 238 -11.89 17.70 -34.95
CA GLY A 238 -11.96 17.00 -33.66
C GLY A 238 -12.87 17.72 -32.66
N THR A 239 -12.97 19.05 -32.74
CA THR A 239 -13.92 19.84 -31.92
C THR A 239 -15.37 19.48 -32.22
N LEU A 240 -15.72 19.29 -33.50
CA LEU A 240 -17.05 18.84 -33.90
C LEU A 240 -17.30 17.41 -33.39
N ALA A 241 -16.28 16.54 -33.41
CA ALA A 241 -16.38 15.21 -32.82
C ALA A 241 -16.66 15.26 -31.31
N ASN A 242 -15.95 16.11 -30.56
CA ASN A 242 -16.19 16.33 -29.12
C ASN A 242 -17.62 16.82 -28.86
N GLY A 243 -18.07 17.85 -29.60
CA GLY A 243 -19.40 18.41 -29.42
C GLY A 243 -20.52 17.43 -29.77
N VAL A 244 -20.38 16.62 -30.83
CA VAL A 244 -21.35 15.57 -31.16
C VAL A 244 -21.35 14.46 -30.10
N ALA A 245 -20.18 14.04 -29.60
CA ALA A 245 -20.10 13.04 -28.55
C ALA A 245 -20.81 13.49 -27.25
N ALA A 246 -20.69 14.77 -26.90
CA ALA A 246 -21.37 15.37 -25.75
C ALA A 246 -22.91 15.39 -25.86
N THR A 247 -23.47 15.17 -27.06
CA THR A 247 -24.93 14.99 -27.21
C THR A 247 -25.43 13.61 -26.79
N GLY A 248 -24.53 12.63 -26.61
CA GLY A 248 -24.88 11.23 -26.33
C GLY A 248 -25.59 10.52 -27.49
N VAL A 249 -25.41 10.98 -28.73
CA VAL A 249 -26.11 10.41 -29.90
C VAL A 249 -25.86 8.91 -30.08
N GLU A 250 -26.94 8.14 -30.15
CA GLU A 250 -26.87 6.69 -30.36
C GLU A 250 -26.33 6.35 -31.77
N GLY A 251 -25.37 5.43 -31.82
CA GLY A 251 -24.71 4.98 -33.05
C GLY A 251 -23.36 5.68 -33.33
N LEU A 252 -22.90 6.55 -32.42
CA LEU A 252 -21.51 7.00 -32.36
C LEU A 252 -20.76 6.16 -31.32
N ASP A 253 -19.94 5.22 -31.79
CA ASP A 253 -19.27 4.24 -30.92
C ASP A 253 -17.90 4.74 -30.43
N THR A 254 -17.23 5.60 -31.21
CA THR A 254 -15.94 6.16 -30.81
C THR A 254 -15.64 7.51 -31.47
N ILE A 255 -14.84 8.35 -30.82
CA ILE A 255 -14.23 9.54 -31.40
C ILE A 255 -12.70 9.53 -31.29
N VAL A 256 -12.04 10.15 -32.26
CA VAL A 256 -10.59 10.35 -32.31
C VAL A 256 -10.28 11.85 -32.48
N PRO A 257 -10.45 12.65 -31.41
CA PRO A 257 -10.15 14.08 -31.45
C PRO A 257 -8.64 14.32 -31.42
N ILE A 258 -8.12 15.05 -32.42
CA ILE A 258 -6.71 15.42 -32.53
C ILE A 258 -6.60 16.94 -32.34
N ASP A 259 -5.85 17.40 -31.33
CA ASP A 259 -5.68 18.81 -30.99
C ASP A 259 -7.03 19.58 -30.98
N ALA A 260 -8.03 19.02 -30.30
CA ALA A 260 -9.43 19.45 -30.39
C ALA A 260 -9.83 20.42 -29.25
N ILE A 261 -10.78 21.30 -29.54
CA ILE A 261 -11.40 22.19 -28.56
C ILE A 261 -12.52 21.41 -27.85
N SER A 262 -12.63 21.56 -26.54
CA SER A 262 -13.75 21.05 -25.72
C SER A 262 -14.65 22.19 -25.23
N GLN A 263 -14.10 23.40 -25.13
CA GLN A 263 -14.83 24.60 -24.75
C GLN A 263 -14.26 25.85 -25.44
N TRP A 264 -15.11 26.54 -26.21
CA TRP A 264 -14.67 27.64 -27.06
C TRP A 264 -14.25 28.89 -26.30
N TYR A 265 -14.78 29.11 -25.09
CA TYR A 265 -14.34 30.19 -24.21
C TYR A 265 -12.84 30.11 -23.98
N ARG A 266 -12.33 28.97 -23.50
CA ARG A 266 -10.90 28.81 -23.20
C ARG A 266 -9.99 28.77 -24.42
N TYR A 267 -10.54 28.67 -25.64
CA TYR A 267 -9.77 28.80 -26.87
C TYR A 267 -9.53 30.27 -27.24
N SER A 268 -10.55 31.12 -27.06
CA SER A 268 -10.52 32.55 -27.42
C SER A 268 -10.25 33.50 -26.24
N ARG A 269 -10.38 33.00 -25.02
CA ARG A 269 -10.28 33.70 -23.72
C ARG A 269 -9.53 32.82 -22.70
N THR A 270 -9.00 33.41 -21.63
CA THR A 270 -8.43 32.68 -20.49
C THR A 270 -8.69 33.48 -19.22
N ASN A 271 -9.44 32.92 -18.27
CA ASN A 271 -9.67 33.46 -16.92
C ASN A 271 -10.03 34.96 -16.89
N GLY A 272 -11.07 35.36 -17.64
CA GLY A 272 -11.52 36.75 -17.78
C GLY A 272 -10.76 37.57 -18.82
N ILE A 273 -9.72 37.02 -19.46
CA ILE A 273 -8.87 37.78 -20.40
C ILE A 273 -9.13 37.36 -21.84
N ARG A 274 -9.39 38.35 -22.71
CA ARG A 274 -9.54 38.15 -24.15
C ARG A 274 -8.20 37.99 -24.86
N HIS A 275 -8.11 37.06 -25.82
CA HIS A 275 -6.92 36.95 -26.69
C HIS A 275 -7.01 37.82 -27.95
N ASN A 276 -8.18 37.88 -28.58
CA ASN A 276 -8.42 38.60 -29.84
C ASN A 276 -9.82 39.22 -29.86
N THR A 277 -10.03 40.29 -30.62
CA THR A 277 -11.34 40.93 -30.81
C THR A 277 -12.10 40.33 -31.99
N ASN A 278 -13.41 40.14 -31.87
CA ASN A 278 -14.33 39.60 -32.88
C ASN A 278 -13.84 38.26 -33.47
N TYR A 279 -13.22 37.43 -32.63
CA TYR A 279 -12.59 36.19 -33.08
C TYR A 279 -13.61 35.19 -33.66
N PRO A 280 -14.78 34.95 -33.04
CA PRO A 280 -15.79 34.05 -33.59
C PRO A 280 -16.20 34.40 -35.03
N ALA A 281 -16.46 35.69 -35.30
CA ALA A 281 -16.79 36.17 -36.64
C ALA A 281 -15.62 36.02 -37.63
N SER A 282 -14.39 36.27 -37.19
CA SER A 282 -13.19 36.10 -38.02
C SER A 282 -13.02 34.65 -38.48
N LEU A 283 -13.15 33.69 -37.56
CA LEU A 283 -13.07 32.27 -37.90
C LEU A 283 -14.24 31.83 -38.78
N SER A 284 -15.47 32.22 -38.43
CA SER A 284 -16.67 31.98 -39.25
C SER A 284 -16.46 32.46 -40.69
N ASN A 285 -15.94 33.69 -40.90
CA ASN A 285 -15.64 34.21 -42.23
C ASN A 285 -14.56 33.41 -42.98
N THR A 286 -13.57 32.90 -42.26
CA THR A 286 -12.46 32.12 -42.84
C THR A 286 -12.96 30.80 -43.43
N VAL A 287 -13.81 30.08 -42.68
CA VAL A 287 -14.35 28.78 -43.10
C VAL A 287 -15.56 28.90 -44.03
N THR A 288 -16.27 30.03 -44.02
CA THR A 288 -17.36 30.29 -44.98
C THR A 288 -16.81 30.37 -46.40
N ASN A 289 -17.42 29.63 -47.34
CA ASN A 289 -17.09 29.73 -48.76
C ASN A 289 -17.15 31.20 -49.24
N PRO A 290 -16.19 31.66 -50.06
CA PRO A 290 -16.12 33.07 -50.49
C PRO A 290 -17.44 33.65 -51.01
N GLU A 291 -18.19 32.89 -51.81
CA GLU A 291 -19.47 33.26 -52.40
C GLU A 291 -20.62 33.38 -51.38
N ARG A 292 -20.54 32.71 -50.23
CA ARG A 292 -21.55 32.77 -49.15
C ARG A 292 -21.26 33.86 -48.13
N ARG A 293 -20.08 34.46 -48.12
CA ARG A 293 -19.68 35.41 -47.07
C ARG A 293 -20.60 36.63 -46.95
N THR A 294 -21.20 37.09 -48.04
CA THR A 294 -22.18 38.19 -47.98
C THR A 294 -23.47 37.78 -47.30
N LEU A 295 -23.97 36.57 -47.59
CA LEU A 295 -25.15 35.99 -46.94
C LEU A 295 -24.92 35.86 -45.44
N CYS A 296 -23.75 35.36 -45.02
CA CYS A 296 -23.43 35.12 -43.61
C CYS A 296 -22.91 36.34 -42.84
N ALA A 297 -22.89 37.53 -43.44
CA ALA A 297 -22.46 38.74 -42.75
C ALA A 297 -23.34 39.11 -41.53
N PRO A 298 -24.69 39.03 -41.61
CA PRO A 298 -25.56 39.30 -40.46
C PRO A 298 -25.35 38.33 -39.29
N THR A 299 -25.18 37.03 -39.56
CA THR A 299 -24.89 36.02 -38.51
C THR A 299 -23.61 36.36 -37.75
N ARG A 300 -22.55 36.79 -38.47
CA ARG A 300 -21.30 37.22 -37.83
C ARG A 300 -21.43 38.51 -37.04
N GLU A 301 -22.21 39.47 -37.53
CA GLU A 301 -22.50 40.70 -36.79
C GLU A 301 -23.25 40.39 -35.49
N ALA A 302 -24.22 39.48 -35.53
CA ALA A 302 -24.94 39.04 -34.34
C ALA A 302 -24.00 38.40 -33.31
N MET A 303 -23.04 37.56 -33.74
CA MET A 303 -22.03 37.00 -32.84
C MET A 303 -21.16 38.08 -32.18
N ASN A 304 -20.65 39.05 -32.95
CA ASN A 304 -19.83 40.15 -32.39
C ASN A 304 -20.55 40.98 -31.33
N LEU A 305 -21.89 41.08 -31.40
CA LEU A 305 -22.67 41.85 -30.42
C LEU A 305 -22.80 41.14 -29.07
N ILE A 306 -22.57 39.83 -29.00
CA ILE A 306 -22.84 39.01 -27.81
C ILE A 306 -21.64 38.16 -27.37
N ASP A 307 -20.50 38.24 -28.06
CA ASP A 307 -19.32 37.41 -27.74
C ASP A 307 -18.57 37.85 -26.48
N GLY A 308 -18.98 38.94 -25.82
CA GLY A 308 -18.40 39.42 -24.56
C GLY A 308 -17.01 40.04 -24.71
N ASP A 309 -16.71 40.63 -25.86
CA ASP A 309 -15.43 41.31 -26.12
C ASP A 309 -15.14 42.48 -25.19
N GLU A 310 -16.19 43.14 -24.67
CA GLU A 310 -16.09 44.27 -23.75
C GLU A 310 -15.58 43.86 -22.36
N THR A 311 -15.98 42.69 -21.86
CA THR A 311 -15.67 42.24 -20.50
C THR A 311 -14.56 41.20 -20.47
N GLY A 312 -14.57 40.22 -21.38
CA GLY A 312 -13.68 39.07 -21.24
C GLY A 312 -14.32 37.85 -20.60
N ASP A 313 -15.56 37.98 -20.12
CA ASP A 313 -16.20 37.03 -19.23
C ASP A 313 -17.02 35.96 -19.98
N ILE A 314 -17.36 34.90 -19.25
CA ILE A 314 -18.28 33.85 -19.69
C ILE A 314 -19.70 34.40 -19.64
N ASN A 315 -20.41 34.31 -20.76
CA ASN A 315 -21.82 34.66 -20.90
C ASN A 315 -22.57 33.53 -21.60
N GLU A 316 -23.87 33.67 -21.82
CA GLU A 316 -24.71 32.65 -22.47
C GLU A 316 -24.16 32.20 -23.84
N PHE A 317 -23.56 33.10 -24.62
CA PHE A 317 -22.94 32.76 -25.90
C PHE A 317 -21.79 31.75 -25.76
N TRP A 318 -20.93 31.94 -24.75
CA TRP A 318 -19.85 31.00 -24.46
C TRP A 318 -20.34 29.74 -23.75
N ASP A 319 -21.39 29.87 -22.95
CA ASP A 319 -22.01 28.78 -22.20
C ASP A 319 -22.53 27.68 -23.14
N ASP A 320 -23.20 28.10 -24.22
CA ASP A 320 -23.72 27.24 -25.31
C ASP A 320 -22.62 26.56 -26.16
N ARG A 321 -21.34 26.88 -25.90
CA ARG A 321 -20.17 26.40 -26.66
C ARG A 321 -19.16 25.68 -25.78
N ASP A 322 -19.67 25.11 -24.69
CA ASP A 322 -18.90 24.41 -23.68
C ASP A 322 -19.40 22.96 -23.60
N TYR A 323 -18.73 22.07 -24.31
CA TYR A 323 -19.12 20.66 -24.38
C TYR A 323 -18.74 19.90 -23.12
N VAL A 324 -17.91 20.49 -22.26
CA VAL A 324 -17.50 19.91 -20.98
C VAL A 324 -18.70 19.80 -20.03
N LYS A 325 -19.68 20.71 -20.14
CA LYS A 325 -20.93 20.66 -19.36
C LYS A 325 -21.71 19.36 -19.53
N ASP A 326 -21.64 18.79 -20.73
CA ASP A 326 -22.42 17.62 -21.12
C ASP A 326 -21.55 16.35 -21.21
N VAL A 327 -20.36 16.35 -20.58
CA VAL A 327 -19.42 15.21 -20.61
C VAL A 327 -20.03 13.92 -20.06
N GLU A 328 -20.98 14.01 -19.13
CA GLU A 328 -21.71 12.86 -18.58
C GLU A 328 -22.57 12.12 -19.62
N ASN A 329 -22.87 12.75 -20.75
CA ASN A 329 -23.61 12.13 -21.86
C ASN A 329 -22.68 11.38 -22.82
N VAL A 330 -21.36 11.56 -22.72
CA VAL A 330 -20.41 10.93 -23.63
C VAL A 330 -20.34 9.43 -23.34
N THR A 331 -20.80 8.63 -24.30
CA THR A 331 -20.73 7.17 -24.23
C THR A 331 -19.78 6.55 -25.26
N ALA A 332 -19.41 7.33 -26.28
CA ALA A 332 -18.44 6.94 -27.30
C ALA A 332 -17.04 6.81 -26.68
N ALA A 333 -16.30 5.76 -27.05
CA ALA A 333 -14.91 5.62 -26.63
C ALA A 333 -14.03 6.72 -27.21
N VAL A 334 -13.02 7.23 -26.49
CA VAL A 334 -12.23 8.40 -26.90
C VAL A 334 -10.75 8.04 -27.08
N PHE A 335 -10.23 8.16 -28.30
CA PHE A 335 -8.77 8.16 -28.51
C PHE A 335 -8.28 9.57 -28.83
N ALA A 336 -7.85 10.27 -27.78
CA ALA A 336 -7.38 11.64 -27.91
C ALA A 336 -5.92 11.71 -28.37
N VAL A 337 -5.59 12.76 -29.11
CA VAL A 337 -4.21 13.16 -29.38
C VAL A 337 -4.11 14.64 -29.10
N HIS A 338 -3.11 15.07 -28.32
CA HIS A 338 -2.92 16.49 -28.05
C HIS A 338 -1.45 16.87 -27.94
N GLY A 339 -1.00 17.81 -28.77
CA GLY A 339 0.37 18.31 -28.75
C GLY A 339 0.70 19.07 -27.46
N LEU A 340 1.71 18.61 -26.72
CA LEU A 340 2.19 19.30 -25.52
C LEU A 340 2.65 20.73 -25.84
N ASN A 341 3.20 20.97 -27.03
CA ASN A 341 3.63 22.30 -27.45
C ASN A 341 2.58 23.06 -28.27
N ASP A 342 1.33 22.61 -28.31
CA ASP A 342 0.27 23.27 -29.05
C ASP A 342 -0.14 24.59 -28.37
N ASP A 343 0.26 25.71 -28.97
CA ASP A 343 -0.13 27.06 -28.54
C ASP A 343 -1.38 27.57 -29.27
N ASN A 344 -1.86 26.85 -30.29
CA ASN A 344 -3.12 27.11 -30.96
C ASN A 344 -4.26 26.54 -30.10
N VAL A 345 -4.44 25.21 -30.11
CA VAL A 345 -5.41 24.52 -29.26
C VAL A 345 -4.68 24.00 -28.03
N ARG A 346 -4.75 24.78 -26.96
CA ARG A 346 -3.92 24.59 -25.77
C ARG A 346 -4.33 23.36 -24.96
N MET A 347 -3.40 22.80 -24.19
CA MET A 347 -3.59 21.59 -23.38
C MET A 347 -4.76 21.68 -22.39
N SER A 348 -5.16 22.87 -21.96
CA SER A 348 -6.37 23.06 -21.14
C SER A 348 -7.67 22.62 -21.81
N GLN A 349 -7.70 22.51 -23.14
CA GLN A 349 -8.82 21.94 -23.90
C GLN A 349 -8.90 20.41 -23.75
N PHE A 350 -7.75 19.76 -23.56
CA PHE A 350 -7.67 18.32 -23.40
C PHE A 350 -7.78 17.90 -21.93
N ALA A 351 -7.00 18.49 -21.03
CA ALA A 351 -6.79 17.91 -19.69
C ALA A 351 -8.08 17.81 -18.86
N GLU A 352 -8.86 18.89 -18.78
CA GLU A 352 -10.12 18.90 -18.01
C GLU A 352 -11.15 17.92 -18.61
N TYR A 353 -11.29 17.94 -19.94
CA TYR A 353 -12.19 17.02 -20.63
C TYR A 353 -11.75 15.57 -20.43
N TRP A 354 -10.44 15.31 -20.53
CA TRP A 354 -9.84 14.01 -20.26
C TRP A 354 -10.19 13.55 -18.86
N ASP A 355 -9.87 14.31 -17.81
CA ASP A 355 -10.14 13.91 -16.42
C ASP A 355 -11.62 13.55 -16.22
N LEU A 356 -12.54 14.38 -16.71
CA LEU A 356 -13.99 14.17 -16.61
C LEU A 356 -14.49 12.94 -17.38
N LEU A 357 -13.93 12.63 -18.56
CA LEU A 357 -14.23 11.37 -19.25
C LEU A 357 -13.89 10.15 -18.38
N GLY A 358 -12.85 10.27 -17.56
CA GLY A 358 -12.42 9.23 -16.62
C GLY A 358 -13.33 9.06 -15.44
N GLU A 359 -13.79 10.17 -14.86
CA GLU A 359 -14.77 10.18 -13.79
C GLU A 359 -16.11 9.55 -14.23
N ASN A 360 -16.41 9.62 -15.54
CA ASN A 360 -17.59 9.01 -16.16
C ASN A 360 -17.33 7.61 -16.76
N ASP A 361 -16.20 6.96 -16.42
CA ASP A 361 -15.85 5.61 -16.88
C ASP A 361 -15.84 5.42 -18.42
N VAL A 362 -15.58 6.50 -19.18
CA VAL A 362 -15.52 6.44 -20.64
C VAL A 362 -14.25 5.68 -21.09
N PRO A 363 -14.36 4.63 -21.92
CA PRO A 363 -13.19 3.94 -22.46
C PRO A 363 -12.33 4.89 -23.27
N ARG A 364 -11.04 4.99 -22.95
CA ARG A 364 -10.20 6.05 -23.52
C ARG A 364 -8.73 5.66 -23.67
N LYS A 365 -8.04 6.33 -24.60
CA LYS A 365 -6.59 6.27 -24.82
C LYS A 365 -6.10 7.66 -25.22
N VAL A 366 -4.83 8.01 -24.94
CA VAL A 366 -4.25 9.31 -25.32
C VAL A 366 -2.82 9.21 -25.84
N TRP A 367 -2.50 9.99 -26.87
CA TRP A 367 -1.12 10.31 -27.26
C TRP A 367 -0.80 11.79 -27.03
N LEU A 368 0.32 12.07 -26.35
CA LEU A 368 0.80 13.42 -26.02
C LEU A 368 2.18 13.68 -26.64
N PRO A 369 2.25 13.99 -27.95
CA PRO A 369 3.50 14.32 -28.63
C PRO A 369 4.04 15.70 -28.23
N ARG A 370 5.33 15.97 -28.50
CA ARG A 370 5.95 17.29 -28.31
C ARG A 370 5.76 18.23 -29.50
N GLN A 371 5.20 17.76 -30.62
CA GLN A 371 4.76 18.66 -31.68
C GLN A 371 3.70 19.64 -31.14
N GLY A 372 3.53 20.75 -31.84
CA GLY A 372 2.38 21.63 -31.65
C GLY A 372 1.15 21.07 -32.36
N HIS A 373 0.49 21.92 -33.13
CA HIS A 373 -0.79 21.61 -33.81
C HIS A 373 -0.67 20.71 -35.06
N ILE A 374 -0.11 19.50 -34.91
CA ILE A 374 0.26 18.59 -36.02
C ILE A 374 -0.44 17.23 -35.90
N ASP A 375 -0.89 16.70 -37.04
CA ASP A 375 -1.52 15.38 -37.12
C ASP A 375 -0.49 14.25 -36.93
N PRO A 376 -0.75 13.20 -36.12
CA PRO A 376 0.14 12.03 -35.98
C PRO A 376 0.50 11.33 -37.27
N PHE A 377 -0.36 11.41 -38.29
CA PHE A 377 -0.05 10.92 -39.62
C PHE A 377 1.21 11.59 -40.19
N ASP A 378 1.55 12.82 -39.78
CA ASP A 378 2.67 13.56 -40.31
C ASP A 378 4.00 13.31 -39.58
N PHE A 379 3.99 12.95 -38.30
CA PHE A 379 5.23 12.76 -37.51
C PHE A 379 5.48 11.32 -37.00
N ARG A 380 4.46 10.44 -37.00
CA ARG A 380 4.57 9.01 -36.63
C ARG A 380 3.71 8.10 -37.50
N ARG A 381 3.61 8.44 -38.79
CA ARG A 381 2.70 7.85 -39.78
C ARG A 381 2.44 6.34 -39.62
N ALA A 382 3.48 5.51 -39.69
CA ALA A 382 3.30 4.06 -39.67
C ALA A 382 2.71 3.54 -38.37
N VAL A 383 3.17 4.07 -37.23
CA VAL A 383 2.65 3.69 -35.91
C VAL A 383 1.24 4.22 -35.72
N TRP A 384 0.97 5.44 -36.18
CA TRP A 384 -0.36 6.04 -36.12
C TRP A 384 -1.39 5.25 -36.92
N VAL A 385 -1.10 4.93 -38.18
CA VAL A 385 -2.04 4.19 -39.03
C VAL A 385 -2.33 2.81 -38.46
N ASP A 386 -1.31 2.10 -37.96
CA ASP A 386 -1.51 0.81 -37.29
C ASP A 386 -2.41 0.93 -36.04
N THR A 387 -2.12 1.90 -35.17
CA THR A 387 -2.85 2.09 -33.92
C THR A 387 -4.29 2.53 -34.19
N LEU A 388 -4.49 3.47 -35.10
CA LEU A 388 -5.81 3.95 -35.51
C LEU A 388 -6.64 2.84 -36.16
N HIS A 389 -6.01 1.98 -36.97
CA HIS A 389 -6.67 0.84 -37.57
C HIS A 389 -7.15 -0.16 -36.50
N ARG A 390 -6.29 -0.53 -35.55
CA ARG A 390 -6.69 -1.38 -34.43
C ARG A 390 -7.79 -0.73 -33.57
N TRP A 391 -7.73 0.58 -33.35
CA TRP A 391 -8.78 1.31 -32.62
C TRP A 391 -10.14 1.24 -33.31
N PHE A 392 -10.20 1.52 -34.62
CA PHE A 392 -11.47 1.41 -35.35
C PHE A 392 -11.97 -0.03 -35.47
N ASP A 393 -11.09 -1.02 -35.66
CA ASP A 393 -11.49 -2.43 -35.67
C ASP A 393 -12.10 -2.86 -34.32
N GLN A 394 -11.53 -2.39 -33.20
CA GLN A 394 -12.06 -2.64 -31.86
C GLN A 394 -13.48 -2.09 -31.69
N TRP A 395 -13.68 -0.81 -32.00
CA TRP A 395 -14.92 -0.12 -31.66
C TRP A 395 -16.00 -0.21 -32.73
N LEU A 396 -15.63 -0.30 -34.01
CA LEU A 396 -16.59 -0.31 -35.14
C LEU A 396 -16.84 -1.70 -35.71
N MET A 397 -15.83 -2.56 -35.73
CA MET A 397 -15.95 -3.95 -36.21
C MET A 397 -16.10 -4.96 -35.06
N LYS A 398 -16.01 -4.50 -33.81
CA LYS A 398 -16.11 -5.32 -32.59
C LYS A 398 -15.08 -6.46 -32.60
N ILE A 399 -13.87 -6.20 -33.11
CA ILE A 399 -12.76 -7.16 -33.16
C ILE A 399 -11.89 -6.94 -31.92
N ASP A 400 -11.82 -7.92 -31.04
CA ASP A 400 -10.90 -7.88 -29.90
C ASP A 400 -9.45 -8.11 -30.37
N ASN A 401 -8.69 -7.02 -30.46
CA ASN A 401 -7.31 -7.00 -30.94
C ASN A 401 -6.31 -6.54 -29.86
N GLY A 402 -6.75 -6.48 -28.60
CA GLY A 402 -5.91 -6.12 -27.46
C GLY A 402 -5.51 -4.65 -27.35
N ILE A 403 -6.01 -3.74 -28.20
CA ILE A 403 -5.64 -2.31 -28.11
C ILE A 403 -6.03 -1.67 -26.77
N MET A 404 -7.08 -2.19 -26.12
CA MET A 404 -7.53 -1.73 -24.80
C MET A 404 -6.73 -2.35 -23.64
N ASP A 405 -5.93 -3.39 -23.90
CA ASP A 405 -5.02 -3.99 -22.91
C ASP A 405 -3.66 -3.27 -22.86
N GLU A 406 -3.38 -2.44 -23.87
CA GLU A 406 -2.19 -1.60 -23.92
C GLU A 406 -2.28 -0.42 -22.93
N PRO A 407 -1.14 0.21 -22.60
CA PRO A 407 -1.13 1.42 -21.78
C PRO A 407 -2.06 2.51 -22.32
N THR A 408 -2.79 3.15 -21.42
CA THR A 408 -3.82 4.16 -21.74
C THR A 408 -3.21 5.44 -22.30
N SER A 409 -2.01 5.82 -21.86
CA SER A 409 -1.33 7.03 -22.34
C SER A 409 0.01 6.69 -22.99
N MET A 410 0.38 7.52 -23.97
CA MET A 410 1.74 7.58 -24.50
C MET A 410 2.18 9.03 -24.50
N VAL A 411 3.28 9.32 -23.83
CA VAL A 411 3.78 10.68 -23.63
C VAL A 411 5.17 10.81 -24.25
N GLU A 412 5.40 11.87 -25.02
CA GLU A 412 6.73 12.18 -25.51
C GLU A 412 7.53 12.97 -24.47
N GLN A 413 8.33 12.26 -23.66
CA GLN A 413 9.04 12.86 -22.52
C GLN A 413 10.26 13.67 -22.93
N ASP A 414 10.99 13.27 -23.97
CA ASP A 414 12.08 14.05 -24.57
C ASP A 414 11.96 14.15 -26.11
N ALA A 415 12.84 14.88 -26.78
CA ALA A 415 12.73 15.26 -28.18
C ALA A 415 12.58 14.10 -29.18
N ARG A 416 12.88 12.85 -28.78
CA ARG A 416 12.72 11.63 -29.59
C ARG A 416 12.35 10.41 -28.73
N GLU A 417 11.80 10.63 -27.55
CA GLU A 417 11.52 9.56 -26.59
C GLU A 417 10.04 9.52 -26.23
N TYR A 418 9.37 8.46 -26.64
CA TYR A 418 7.99 8.17 -26.32
C TYR A 418 7.93 7.09 -25.26
N VAL A 419 7.14 7.32 -24.22
CA VAL A 419 6.97 6.42 -23.08
C VAL A 419 5.49 6.07 -22.96
N ASP A 420 5.19 4.78 -22.92
CA ASP A 420 3.84 4.28 -22.68
C ASP A 420 3.59 4.18 -21.17
N GLU A 421 2.44 4.68 -20.71
CA GLU A 421 2.11 4.77 -19.29
C GLU A 421 0.66 4.36 -19.00
N ALA A 422 0.41 3.93 -17.76
CA ALA A 422 -0.90 3.44 -17.35
C ALA A 422 -1.98 4.54 -17.34
N SER A 423 -1.59 5.81 -17.19
CA SER A 423 -2.49 6.95 -17.20
C SER A 423 -1.75 8.24 -17.53
N TRP A 424 -2.49 9.26 -17.95
CA TRP A 424 -2.08 10.64 -17.83
C TRP A 424 -3.13 11.38 -16.98
N PRO A 425 -2.75 12.24 -16.01
CA PRO A 425 -1.39 12.46 -15.52
C PRO A 425 -0.67 11.17 -15.07
N ALA A 426 0.65 11.20 -15.06
CA ALA A 426 1.47 10.03 -14.75
C ALA A 426 1.14 9.50 -13.32
N PRO A 427 1.08 8.17 -13.12
CA PRO A 427 0.83 7.61 -11.79
C PRO A 427 1.80 8.13 -10.73
N GLY A 428 1.27 8.51 -9.57
CA GLY A 428 2.06 9.10 -8.48
C GLY A 428 2.39 10.59 -8.65
N SER A 429 1.76 11.27 -9.61
CA SER A 429 1.76 12.74 -9.63
C SER A 429 0.97 13.29 -8.45
N GLU A 430 1.60 14.18 -7.67
CA GLU A 430 1.01 14.84 -6.51
C GLU A 430 1.28 16.34 -6.56
N ASP A 431 0.32 17.13 -6.08
CA ASP A 431 0.47 18.58 -5.96
C ASP A 431 1.47 18.94 -4.85
N VAL A 432 2.58 19.56 -5.25
CA VAL A 432 3.63 20.03 -4.35
C VAL A 432 3.67 21.55 -4.37
N ALA A 433 3.34 22.18 -3.24
CA ALA A 433 3.47 23.61 -3.05
C ALA A 433 4.95 24.01 -2.94
N VAL A 434 5.38 24.92 -3.81
CA VAL A 434 6.74 25.46 -3.87
C VAL A 434 6.67 26.97 -3.66
N HIS A 435 7.26 27.44 -2.57
CA HIS A 435 7.23 28.83 -2.16
C HIS A 435 8.07 29.73 -3.07
N LEU A 436 7.53 30.93 -3.33
CA LEU A 436 8.17 31.98 -4.11
C LEU A 436 8.96 32.91 -3.18
N THR A 437 10.18 32.53 -2.83
CA THR A 437 11.00 33.22 -1.82
C THR A 437 11.97 34.21 -2.47
N GLY A 438 12.48 35.22 -1.75
CA GLY A 438 13.49 36.10 -2.34
C GLY A 438 13.87 37.31 -1.51
N THR A 439 14.64 38.22 -2.10
CA THR A 439 14.99 39.53 -1.55
C THR A 439 14.62 40.61 -2.58
N PRO A 440 14.06 41.76 -2.17
CA PRO A 440 13.68 42.81 -3.11
C PRO A 440 14.84 43.24 -4.04
N GLY A 441 14.56 43.31 -5.34
CA GLY A 441 15.49 43.80 -6.37
C GLY A 441 16.41 42.74 -6.99
N THR A 442 16.41 41.50 -6.50
CA THR A 442 17.14 40.37 -7.10
C THR A 442 16.18 39.25 -7.48
N ALA A 443 16.60 38.32 -8.36
CA ALA A 443 15.83 37.11 -8.61
C ALA A 443 15.63 36.34 -7.29
N GLY A 444 14.44 35.76 -7.13
CA GLY A 444 14.08 34.93 -5.99
C GLY A 444 14.46 33.46 -6.17
N SER A 445 14.14 32.66 -5.15
CA SER A 445 14.39 31.23 -5.09
C SER A 445 13.08 30.45 -4.94
N LEU A 446 13.03 29.27 -5.55
CA LEU A 446 11.97 28.28 -5.34
C LEU A 446 12.37 27.34 -4.20
N ALA A 447 11.49 27.14 -3.21
CA ALA A 447 11.78 26.29 -2.05
C ALA A 447 10.53 25.56 -1.51
N LEU A 448 10.71 24.39 -0.91
CA LEU A 448 9.63 23.63 -0.24
C LEU A 448 9.22 24.22 1.12
N GLN A 449 9.94 25.25 1.59
CA GLN A 449 9.62 25.99 2.80
C GLN A 449 9.55 27.49 2.51
N PRO A 450 8.71 28.24 3.23
CA PRO A 450 8.59 29.68 3.04
C PRO A 450 9.88 30.41 3.44
N GLY A 451 10.15 31.52 2.77
CA GLY A 451 11.24 32.42 3.11
C GLY A 451 10.91 33.33 4.29
N THR A 452 11.90 34.11 4.76
CA THR A 452 11.70 35.11 5.83
C THR A 452 11.29 36.49 5.32
N THR A 453 11.39 36.73 4.01
CA THR A 453 11.01 38.01 3.41
C THR A 453 9.51 38.08 3.28
N GLU A 454 8.90 39.06 3.94
CA GLU A 454 7.45 39.24 3.91
C GLU A 454 6.98 39.72 2.53
N THR A 455 7.68 40.67 1.89
CA THR A 455 7.13 41.34 0.70
C THR A 455 8.10 41.46 -0.47
N LEU A 456 7.61 41.16 -1.67
CA LEU A 456 8.27 41.42 -2.95
C LEU A 456 7.38 42.30 -3.84
N THR A 457 7.96 43.20 -4.63
CA THR A 457 7.19 44.16 -5.43
C THR A 457 7.77 44.29 -6.83
N PHE A 458 6.89 44.39 -7.82
CA PHE A 458 7.24 44.77 -9.19
C PHE A 458 6.14 45.63 -9.82
N THR A 459 6.49 46.44 -10.82
CA THR A 459 5.53 47.24 -11.59
C THR A 459 5.44 46.69 -13.00
N GLY A 460 4.24 46.28 -13.41
CA GLY A 460 3.97 45.73 -14.74
C GLY A 460 4.57 46.57 -15.89
N PRO A 461 5.08 45.92 -16.95
CA PRO A 461 5.59 46.66 -18.10
C PRO A 461 4.44 47.45 -18.75
N ALA A 462 4.74 48.69 -19.18
CA ALA A 462 3.76 49.55 -19.85
C ALA A 462 3.40 49.06 -21.27
N ASN A 463 4.25 48.21 -21.85
CA ASN A 463 4.01 47.48 -23.07
C ASN A 463 3.55 46.04 -22.77
N SER A 464 3.13 45.31 -23.80
CA SER A 464 2.83 43.88 -23.74
C SER A 464 4.01 43.08 -24.32
N PRO A 465 5.04 42.75 -23.52
CA PRO A 465 6.19 42.00 -24.00
C PRO A 465 5.80 40.59 -24.43
N ASN A 466 6.56 40.02 -25.35
CA ASN A 466 6.47 38.58 -25.63
C ASN A 466 7.14 37.77 -24.50
N GLU A 467 6.77 36.50 -24.40
CA GLU A 467 7.26 35.58 -23.36
C GLU A 467 8.79 35.46 -23.36
N THR A 468 9.42 35.37 -24.53
CA THR A 468 10.89 35.26 -24.64
C THR A 468 11.61 36.44 -23.97
N ALA A 469 11.09 37.67 -24.12
CA ALA A 469 11.65 38.85 -23.47
C ALA A 469 11.51 38.79 -21.94
N LEU A 470 10.43 38.17 -21.44
CA LEU A 470 10.18 37.93 -20.01
C LEU A 470 11.01 36.79 -19.42
N ILE A 471 11.47 35.85 -20.24
CA ILE A 471 12.21 34.68 -19.77
C ILE A 471 13.73 34.90 -19.84
N THR A 472 14.20 35.63 -20.85
CA THR A 472 15.63 35.90 -21.08
C THR A 472 16.23 36.69 -19.91
N THR A 473 17.49 36.41 -19.55
CA THR A 473 18.22 37.05 -18.42
C THR A 473 17.46 36.94 -17.08
N PRO A 474 17.24 35.72 -16.55
CA PRO A 474 16.43 35.51 -15.35
C PRO A 474 16.94 36.26 -14.11
N GLU A 475 18.27 36.35 -13.96
CA GLU A 475 18.94 37.04 -12.84
C GLU A 475 19.13 38.56 -13.09
N GLY A 476 18.46 39.11 -14.11
CA GLY A 476 18.49 40.53 -14.44
C GLY A 476 17.68 41.41 -13.47
N GLN A 477 17.29 42.60 -13.95
CA GLN A 477 16.46 43.52 -13.16
C GLN A 477 15.04 42.96 -12.95
N GLN A 478 14.54 43.06 -11.71
CA GLN A 478 13.23 42.53 -11.30
C GLN A 478 12.16 43.64 -11.14
N ASN A 479 12.40 44.83 -11.68
CA ASN A 479 11.49 45.96 -11.49
C ASN A 479 10.17 45.79 -12.28
N SER A 480 10.22 45.04 -13.40
CA SER A 480 9.09 44.88 -14.32
C SER A 480 8.46 43.48 -14.32
N ARG A 481 9.02 42.56 -13.53
CA ARG A 481 8.61 41.16 -13.38
C ARG A 481 9.36 40.59 -12.17
N LEU A 482 8.85 39.53 -11.57
CA LEU A 482 9.61 38.74 -10.62
C LEU A 482 10.00 37.40 -11.25
N VAL A 483 11.24 37.00 -11.10
CA VAL A 483 11.74 35.67 -11.50
C VAL A 483 12.18 34.92 -10.25
N PHE A 484 11.73 33.67 -10.12
CA PHE A 484 12.12 32.73 -9.07
C PHE A 484 12.78 31.52 -9.71
N LEU A 485 13.91 31.06 -9.14
CA LEU A 485 14.68 29.95 -9.69
C LEU A 485 14.93 28.90 -8.61
N SER A 486 14.85 27.61 -8.95
CA SER A 486 15.40 26.56 -8.10
C SER A 486 16.93 26.62 -8.07
N GLU A 487 17.57 25.88 -7.18
CA GLU A 487 18.97 25.49 -7.39
C GLU A 487 19.08 24.55 -8.62
N PRO A 488 20.28 24.38 -9.22
CA PRO A 488 20.48 23.35 -10.22
C PRO A 488 20.07 21.98 -9.67
N LEU A 489 19.27 21.24 -10.45
CA LEU A 489 18.81 19.91 -10.09
C LEU A 489 20.00 18.96 -9.93
N GLU A 490 20.08 18.27 -8.79
CA GLU A 490 21.08 17.21 -8.58
C GLU A 490 20.66 15.92 -9.31
N THR A 491 19.35 15.67 -9.35
CA THR A 491 18.72 14.57 -10.07
C THR A 491 17.52 15.08 -10.87
N GLU A 492 17.10 14.33 -11.88
CA GLU A 492 15.95 14.73 -12.71
C GLU A 492 14.65 14.80 -11.89
N LEU A 493 13.76 15.72 -12.27
CA LEU A 493 12.44 15.88 -11.65
C LEU A 493 11.39 15.93 -12.75
N ARG A 494 10.31 15.16 -12.60
CA ARG A 494 9.21 15.17 -13.57
C ARG A 494 7.97 15.86 -13.02
N ILE A 495 7.34 16.69 -13.85
CA ILE A 495 5.98 17.16 -13.66
C ILE A 495 5.05 16.50 -14.66
N SER A 496 3.83 16.17 -14.25
CA SER A 496 2.78 15.64 -15.13
C SER A 496 1.42 16.09 -14.59
N GLY A 497 0.74 16.99 -15.30
CA GLY A 497 -0.56 17.54 -14.89
C GLY A 497 -0.64 19.05 -15.06
N THR A 498 -1.45 19.70 -14.22
CA THR A 498 -1.75 21.14 -14.29
C THR A 498 -1.07 21.93 -13.18
N PRO A 499 -0.01 22.70 -13.46
CA PRO A 499 0.56 23.63 -12.48
C PRO A 499 -0.44 24.73 -12.10
N ARG A 500 -0.34 25.25 -10.88
CA ARG A 500 -1.19 26.33 -10.36
C ARG A 500 -0.37 27.39 -9.67
N ILE A 501 -0.81 28.63 -9.76
CA ILE A 501 -0.19 29.77 -9.09
C ILE A 501 -1.13 30.25 -7.99
N GLU A 502 -0.61 30.39 -6.77
CA GLU A 502 -1.34 30.88 -5.61
C GLU A 502 -0.59 32.10 -5.05
N LEU A 503 -1.14 33.29 -5.26
CA LEU A 503 -0.52 34.54 -4.84
C LEU A 503 -1.37 35.22 -3.76
N ASP A 504 -0.76 35.55 -2.64
CA ASP A 504 -1.31 36.53 -1.70
C ASP A 504 -0.71 37.89 -2.08
N ALA A 505 -1.50 38.74 -2.74
CA ALA A 505 -0.98 39.99 -3.29
C ALA A 505 -1.98 41.13 -3.29
N SER A 506 -1.44 42.34 -3.33
CA SER A 506 -2.17 43.60 -3.47
C SER A 506 -1.71 44.34 -4.72
N LEU A 507 -2.66 45.07 -5.31
CA LEU A 507 -2.45 45.81 -6.54
C LEU A 507 -2.52 47.32 -6.25
N SER A 508 -1.76 48.12 -6.98
CA SER A 508 -1.85 49.59 -6.90
C SER A 508 -3.01 50.19 -7.70
N GLN A 509 -3.72 49.35 -8.46
CA GLN A 509 -4.87 49.71 -9.29
C GLN A 509 -6.02 48.77 -8.96
N ASP A 510 -7.24 49.14 -9.33
CA ASP A 510 -8.47 48.39 -9.05
C ASP A 510 -8.67 47.18 -9.98
N GLN A 511 -7.84 47.06 -11.01
CA GLN A 511 -7.77 45.90 -11.89
C GLN A 511 -6.36 45.79 -12.50
N SER A 512 -5.86 44.57 -12.67
CA SER A 512 -4.75 44.23 -13.55
C SER A 512 -4.85 42.77 -13.99
N ASN A 513 -4.26 42.46 -15.14
CA ASN A 513 -3.91 41.08 -15.45
C ASN A 513 -2.75 40.63 -14.55
N LEU A 514 -2.75 39.34 -14.22
CA LEU A 514 -1.70 38.63 -13.51
C LEU A 514 -1.28 37.46 -14.40
N GLY A 515 0.00 37.34 -14.69
CA GLY A 515 0.53 36.31 -15.60
C GLY A 515 1.71 35.58 -14.98
N ALA A 516 1.81 34.29 -15.27
CA ALA A 516 2.89 33.44 -14.84
C ALA A 516 3.42 32.59 -16.00
N LEU A 517 4.73 32.37 -16.03
CA LEU A 517 5.40 31.46 -16.96
C LEU A 517 6.22 30.44 -16.17
N LEU A 518 6.09 29.16 -16.53
CA LEU A 518 6.92 28.07 -16.01
C LEU A 518 7.97 27.73 -17.05
N VAL A 519 9.23 27.69 -16.62
CA VAL A 519 10.40 27.66 -17.51
C VAL A 519 11.37 26.59 -17.04
N ASP A 520 11.91 25.84 -17.98
CA ASP A 520 13.14 25.07 -17.81
C ASP A 520 14.35 25.90 -18.24
N TYR A 521 15.28 26.19 -17.33
CA TYR A 521 16.54 26.87 -17.62
C TYR A 521 17.69 25.85 -17.69
N GLY A 522 18.22 25.64 -18.89
CA GLY A 522 19.34 24.75 -19.18
C GLY A 522 19.46 24.45 -20.67
N THR A 523 20.69 24.27 -21.16
CA THR A 523 20.95 24.08 -22.58
C THR A 523 20.68 22.63 -23.00
N LYS A 524 19.62 22.40 -23.80
CA LYS A 524 19.37 21.12 -24.47
C LYS A 524 18.70 21.29 -25.83
N GLU A 525 18.81 20.25 -26.66
CA GLU A 525 18.01 20.11 -27.88
C GLU A 525 16.55 19.86 -27.53
N ARG A 526 15.63 20.55 -28.21
CA ARG A 526 14.19 20.48 -27.99
C ARG A 526 13.43 20.49 -29.31
N VAL A 527 12.20 20.02 -29.29
CA VAL A 527 11.25 20.24 -30.38
C VAL A 527 10.94 21.73 -30.49
N SER A 528 11.22 22.32 -31.63
CA SER A 528 11.03 23.76 -31.83
C SER A 528 9.53 24.11 -31.83
N ARG A 529 9.15 25.25 -31.26
CA ARG A 529 7.79 25.81 -31.45
C ARG A 529 7.61 26.44 -32.84
N THR A 530 8.69 26.60 -33.61
CA THR A 530 8.61 27.16 -34.97
C THR A 530 8.02 26.12 -35.93
N GLY A 531 6.91 26.45 -36.59
CA GLY A 531 6.20 25.51 -37.47
C GLY A 531 5.69 24.30 -36.71
N ASP A 532 5.29 24.49 -35.45
CA ASP A 532 4.72 23.45 -34.58
C ASP A 532 5.61 22.21 -34.41
N GLY A 533 6.93 22.39 -34.51
CA GLY A 533 7.89 21.31 -34.30
C GLY A 533 8.04 20.36 -35.47
N ALA A 534 7.52 20.73 -36.64
CA ALA A 534 7.57 19.91 -37.84
C ALA A 534 7.99 20.70 -39.08
N ILE A 535 8.53 20.00 -40.08
CA ILE A 535 8.91 20.57 -41.38
C ILE A 535 8.67 19.53 -42.49
N ASN A 536 8.01 19.94 -43.58
CA ASN A 536 7.83 19.06 -44.73
C ASN A 536 9.17 18.66 -45.34
N THR A 537 9.30 17.38 -45.67
CA THR A 537 10.39 16.84 -46.49
C THR A 537 10.03 16.94 -47.97
N THR A 538 10.88 16.38 -48.85
CA THR A 538 10.55 16.17 -50.28
C THR A 538 10.11 14.73 -50.57
N VAL A 539 10.09 13.85 -49.57
CA VAL A 539 9.75 12.44 -49.71
C VAL A 539 8.24 12.28 -49.59
N ARG A 540 7.65 11.44 -50.44
CA ARG A 540 6.24 11.05 -50.36
C ARG A 540 6.12 9.56 -50.07
N THR A 541 5.28 9.20 -49.12
CA THR A 541 4.93 7.81 -48.84
C THR A 541 3.44 7.58 -48.99
N CYS A 542 3.10 6.41 -49.53
CA CYS A 542 1.74 6.08 -49.93
C CYS A 542 1.07 5.14 -48.93
N TRP A 543 -0.15 5.46 -48.53
CA TRP A 543 -0.91 4.77 -47.48
C TRP A 543 -2.33 4.45 -47.94
N GLY A 544 -2.46 3.36 -48.69
CA GLY A 544 -3.74 2.92 -49.22
C GLY A 544 -3.73 2.70 -50.72
N ALA A 545 -4.92 2.44 -51.27
CA ALA A 545 -5.13 2.31 -52.71
C ALA A 545 -5.37 3.69 -53.35
N ALA A 546 -5.14 3.80 -54.65
CA ALA A 546 -5.26 5.07 -55.39
C ALA A 546 -6.11 4.89 -56.66
N THR A 547 -6.63 6.00 -57.19
CA THR A 547 -7.20 6.13 -58.53
C THR A 547 -6.35 7.10 -59.37
N GLU A 548 -6.83 7.46 -60.57
CA GLU A 548 -6.21 8.51 -61.37
C GLU A 548 -6.45 9.92 -60.81
N PHE A 549 -7.52 10.09 -60.02
CA PHE A 549 -7.96 11.37 -59.45
C PHE A 549 -7.53 11.55 -58.01
N ASP A 550 -7.44 10.45 -57.25
CA ASP A 550 -7.09 10.45 -55.84
C ASP A 550 -5.86 9.57 -55.59
N ASN A 551 -4.77 10.17 -55.11
CA ASN A 551 -3.54 9.47 -54.81
C ASN A 551 -3.30 9.40 -53.31
N ALA A 552 -2.99 8.19 -52.82
CA ALA A 552 -2.75 7.94 -51.41
C ALA A 552 -1.36 8.36 -50.91
N CYS A 553 -0.65 9.27 -51.59
CA CYS A 553 0.76 9.57 -51.35
C CYS A 553 0.99 10.97 -50.80
N TYR A 554 1.49 11.08 -49.56
CA TYR A 554 1.59 12.34 -48.82
C TYR A 554 3.04 12.68 -48.48
N LEU A 555 3.36 13.97 -48.37
CA LEU A 555 4.68 14.42 -47.91
C LEU A 555 4.95 13.92 -46.50
N GLU A 556 6.14 13.37 -46.26
CA GLU A 556 6.62 13.10 -44.91
C GLU A 556 7.04 14.41 -44.24
N MET A 557 6.87 14.50 -42.92
CA MET A 557 7.43 15.60 -42.14
C MET A 557 8.58 15.09 -41.26
N ASP A 558 9.65 15.87 -41.23
CA ASP A 558 10.70 15.72 -40.25
C ASP A 558 10.39 16.57 -39.01
N ARG A 559 10.96 16.15 -37.88
CA ARG A 559 10.92 16.94 -36.65
C ARG A 559 11.82 18.16 -36.78
N ARG A 560 11.30 19.33 -36.42
CA ARG A 560 12.10 20.55 -36.29
C ARG A 560 12.67 20.66 -34.90
N LEU A 561 13.99 20.58 -34.80
CA LEU A 561 14.72 20.63 -33.53
C LEU A 561 15.50 21.92 -33.39
N GLN A 562 15.72 22.35 -32.14
CA GLN A 562 16.57 23.48 -31.82
C GLN A 562 17.25 23.29 -30.47
N THR A 563 18.52 23.67 -30.38
CA THR A 563 19.21 23.85 -29.10
C THR A 563 18.77 25.18 -28.50
N ALA A 564 18.26 25.16 -27.27
CA ALA A 564 17.86 26.35 -26.55
C ALA A 564 18.42 26.34 -25.13
N ASP A 565 18.73 27.52 -24.59
CA ASP A 565 19.22 27.67 -23.20
C ASP A 565 18.09 27.70 -22.17
N PHE A 566 16.85 27.89 -22.62
CA PHE A 566 15.66 27.85 -21.80
C PHE A 566 14.44 27.44 -22.62
N TRP A 567 13.38 27.00 -21.95
CA TRP A 567 12.14 26.57 -22.58
C TRP A 567 10.91 26.95 -21.76
N ARG A 568 9.95 27.65 -22.37
CA ARG A 568 8.64 27.86 -21.76
C ARG A 568 7.87 26.55 -21.82
N LEU A 569 7.60 25.99 -20.65
CA LEU A 569 6.82 24.78 -20.45
C LEU A 569 5.34 25.14 -20.45
N SER A 570 4.95 25.97 -19.49
CA SER A 570 3.56 26.36 -19.27
C SER A 570 3.42 27.87 -19.06
N ARG A 571 2.20 28.37 -19.20
CA ARG A 571 1.80 29.74 -18.93
C ARG A 571 0.41 29.76 -18.30
N GLY A 572 0.14 30.76 -17.47
CA GLY A 572 -1.18 31.02 -16.90
C GLY A 572 -1.42 32.52 -16.80
N VAL A 573 -2.68 32.93 -16.88
CA VAL A 573 -3.08 34.33 -16.68
C VAL A 573 -4.41 34.41 -15.93
N LEU A 574 -4.66 35.52 -15.26
CA LEU A 574 -5.90 35.83 -14.55
C LEU A 574 -6.19 37.34 -14.62
N ASP A 575 -7.42 37.74 -14.95
CA ASP A 575 -7.90 39.09 -14.63
C ASP A 575 -8.21 39.14 -13.12
N SER A 576 -7.56 40.05 -12.38
CA SER A 576 -7.75 40.19 -10.93
C SER A 576 -9.20 40.42 -10.50
N SER A 577 -10.05 40.95 -11.39
CA SER A 577 -11.48 41.17 -11.12
C SER A 577 -12.26 39.85 -11.10
N ASN A 578 -11.76 38.84 -11.81
CA ASN A 578 -12.39 37.54 -11.98
C ASN A 578 -11.88 36.48 -11.00
N ARG A 579 -11.21 36.89 -9.90
CA ARG A 579 -10.66 35.96 -8.90
C ARG A 579 -11.70 35.04 -8.25
N GLU A 580 -12.97 35.45 -8.19
CA GLU A 580 -14.06 34.68 -7.57
C GLU A 580 -14.99 34.02 -8.59
N SER A 581 -15.13 34.61 -9.79
CA SER A 581 -16.05 34.16 -10.83
C SER A 581 -15.61 34.66 -12.20
N PHE A 582 -15.81 33.81 -13.22
CA PHE A 582 -15.61 34.16 -14.63
C PHE A 582 -16.91 34.55 -15.32
N ILE A 583 -18.06 34.54 -14.62
CA ILE A 583 -19.37 34.83 -15.19
C ILE A 583 -19.56 36.35 -15.37
N ASP A 584 -20.12 36.73 -16.52
CA ASP A 584 -20.36 38.12 -16.88
C ASP A 584 -21.24 38.84 -15.84
N GLY A 585 -20.79 40.01 -15.42
CA GLY A 585 -21.44 40.80 -14.37
C GLY A 585 -21.12 40.37 -12.93
N GLU A 586 -20.37 39.29 -12.72
CA GLU A 586 -19.90 38.84 -11.39
C GLU A 586 -18.45 39.24 -11.07
N ALA A 587 -17.71 39.79 -12.04
CA ALA A 587 -16.38 40.33 -11.82
C ALA A 587 -16.40 41.43 -10.74
N THR A 588 -15.49 41.33 -9.77
CA THR A 588 -15.38 42.29 -8.66
C THR A 588 -14.01 42.96 -8.67
N PRO A 589 -13.90 44.27 -8.97
CA PRO A 589 -12.62 44.97 -8.93
C PRO A 589 -11.93 44.84 -7.56
N VAL A 590 -10.60 44.78 -7.56
CA VAL A 590 -9.82 44.76 -6.33
C VAL A 590 -9.80 46.17 -5.70
N VAL A 591 -9.68 46.24 -4.39
CA VAL A 591 -9.44 47.52 -3.70
C VAL A 591 -7.93 47.77 -3.69
N PRO A 592 -7.43 48.89 -4.26
CA PRO A 592 -6.00 49.16 -4.29
C PRO A 592 -5.35 49.11 -2.89
N GLY A 593 -4.28 48.34 -2.77
CA GLY A 593 -3.53 48.12 -1.52
C GLY A 593 -4.15 47.13 -0.54
N GLN A 594 -5.31 46.54 -0.84
CA GLN A 594 -5.86 45.40 -0.09
C GLN A 594 -5.22 44.10 -0.61
N GLN A 595 -4.81 43.21 0.30
CA GLN A 595 -4.34 41.86 -0.03
C GLN A 595 -5.52 40.97 -0.43
N TYR A 596 -5.30 40.13 -1.44
CA TYR A 596 -6.23 39.13 -1.93
C TYR A 596 -5.49 37.83 -2.22
N ASP A 597 -6.21 36.71 -2.02
CA ASP A 597 -5.81 35.41 -2.53
C ASP A 597 -6.17 35.34 -4.02
N LEU A 598 -5.15 35.16 -4.85
CA LEU A 598 -5.23 35.15 -6.31
C LEU A 598 -4.71 33.81 -6.81
N ASP A 599 -5.65 32.91 -7.14
CA ASP A 599 -5.39 31.55 -7.60
C ASP A 599 -5.76 31.41 -9.08
N PHE A 600 -4.84 30.87 -9.88
CA PHE A 600 -5.15 30.45 -11.24
C PHE A 600 -4.32 29.25 -11.72
N ALA A 601 -4.98 28.38 -12.47
CA ALA A 601 -4.32 27.29 -13.19
C ALA A 601 -3.48 27.81 -14.37
N MET A 602 -2.36 27.13 -14.62
CA MET A 602 -1.56 27.28 -15.82
C MET A 602 -1.95 26.22 -16.86
N GLU A 603 -1.47 26.33 -18.10
CA GLU A 603 -1.67 25.28 -19.10
C GLU A 603 -1.08 23.94 -18.61
N PRO A 604 -1.83 22.83 -18.70
CA PRO A 604 -1.34 21.50 -18.35
C PRO A 604 -0.12 21.11 -19.19
N TYR A 605 0.80 20.35 -18.59
CA TYR A 605 2.03 19.94 -19.26
C TYR A 605 2.60 18.65 -18.66
N ASP A 606 3.48 17.99 -19.40
CA ASP A 606 4.30 16.88 -18.92
C ASP A 606 5.76 17.13 -19.29
N TYR A 607 6.68 17.10 -18.32
CA TYR A 607 8.09 17.39 -18.57
C TYR A 607 9.02 16.79 -17.54
N VAL A 608 10.14 16.23 -18.00
CA VAL A 608 11.27 15.83 -17.18
C VAL A 608 12.33 16.93 -17.22
N PHE A 609 12.53 17.61 -16.11
CA PHE A 609 13.64 18.53 -15.89
C PHE A 609 14.93 17.72 -15.72
N PRO A 610 15.95 17.88 -16.58
CA PRO A 610 17.21 17.15 -16.44
C PRO A 610 18.02 17.60 -15.23
N ALA A 611 18.88 16.73 -14.71
CA ALA A 611 19.92 17.12 -13.76
C ALA A 611 20.80 18.26 -14.33
N GLY A 612 21.14 19.23 -13.49
CA GLY A 612 21.89 20.44 -13.81
C GLY A 612 21.05 21.60 -14.36
N HIS A 613 19.79 21.36 -14.75
CA HIS A 613 18.86 22.42 -15.13
C HIS A 613 18.26 23.09 -13.89
N ARG A 614 17.54 24.20 -14.09
CA ARG A 614 16.80 24.92 -13.04
C ARG A 614 15.33 25.08 -13.43
N ILE A 615 14.44 24.91 -12.47
CA ILE A 615 13.03 25.28 -12.61
C ILE A 615 12.94 26.79 -12.42
N GLY A 616 12.17 27.46 -13.27
CA GLY A 616 11.97 28.90 -13.19
C GLY A 616 10.50 29.31 -13.26
N VAL A 617 10.11 30.27 -12.44
CA VAL A 617 8.79 30.90 -12.47
C VAL A 617 8.96 32.39 -12.72
N VAL A 618 8.26 32.91 -13.72
CA VAL A 618 8.24 34.35 -14.04
C VAL A 618 6.85 34.91 -13.82
N LEU A 619 6.72 35.84 -12.87
CA LEU A 619 5.48 36.60 -12.64
C LEU A 619 5.52 37.94 -13.37
N THR A 620 4.43 38.29 -14.03
CA THR A 620 4.24 39.57 -14.71
C THR A 620 2.78 40.02 -14.61
N THR A 621 2.46 41.21 -15.12
CA THR A 621 1.07 41.64 -15.29
C THR A 621 0.61 41.58 -16.74
N ASN A 622 1.52 41.68 -17.72
CA ASN A 622 1.15 41.82 -19.13
C ASN A 622 1.90 40.82 -20.01
N LEU A 623 1.14 40.15 -20.88
CA LEU A 623 1.65 39.26 -21.91
C LEU A 623 1.13 39.68 -23.29
N SER A 624 1.98 39.60 -24.32
CA SER A 624 1.56 39.82 -25.70
C SER A 624 0.44 38.84 -26.08
N GLY A 625 -0.63 39.37 -26.67
CA GLY A 625 -1.81 38.57 -27.05
C GLY A 625 -2.88 38.45 -25.96
N PHE A 626 -2.66 38.99 -24.75
CA PHE A 626 -3.64 38.98 -23.66
C PHE A 626 -4.10 40.40 -23.39
N THR A 627 -5.34 40.72 -23.77
CA THR A 627 -5.86 42.09 -23.77
C THR A 627 -6.98 42.23 -22.74
N ALA A 628 -6.60 42.62 -21.53
CA ALA A 628 -7.51 43.11 -20.52
C ALA A 628 -6.75 44.07 -19.60
N GLY A 629 -7.50 44.92 -18.92
CA GLY A 629 -6.98 45.66 -17.79
C GLY A 629 -5.99 46.79 -18.00
N SER A 630 -5.54 47.33 -16.87
CA SER A 630 -4.66 48.49 -16.83
C SER A 630 -3.18 48.09 -16.85
N PRO A 631 -2.41 48.48 -17.87
CA PRO A 631 -0.98 48.21 -17.87
C PRO A 631 -0.29 48.98 -16.73
N SER A 632 0.83 48.43 -16.25
CA SER A 632 1.66 49.05 -15.21
C SER A 632 1.03 49.19 -13.82
N ALA A 633 0.15 48.26 -13.43
CA ALA A 633 -0.15 48.06 -12.03
C ALA A 633 1.12 47.59 -11.28
N THR A 634 1.33 48.13 -10.07
CA THR A 634 2.33 47.61 -9.13
C THR A 634 1.68 46.48 -8.34
N VAL A 635 2.32 45.31 -8.36
CA VAL A 635 1.92 44.12 -7.60
C VAL A 635 2.85 43.99 -6.41
N THR A 636 2.27 43.85 -5.23
CA THR A 636 2.97 43.64 -3.96
C THR A 636 2.58 42.27 -3.43
N LEU A 637 3.50 41.32 -3.53
CA LEU A 637 3.36 39.91 -3.17
C LEU A 637 3.77 39.67 -1.72
N ASP A 638 2.97 38.93 -0.95
CA ASP A 638 3.42 38.29 0.28
C ASP A 638 4.19 37.00 -0.07
N ALA A 639 5.51 37.05 0.07
CA ALA A 639 6.39 35.94 -0.30
C ALA A 639 6.44 34.82 0.74
N THR A 640 5.80 34.99 1.91
CA THR A 640 5.72 33.95 2.95
C THR A 640 4.59 32.96 2.68
N THR A 641 3.54 33.39 1.97
CA THR A 641 2.33 32.59 1.68
C THR A 641 2.21 32.23 0.21
N SER A 642 2.81 33.00 -0.71
CA SER A 642 2.66 32.76 -2.14
C SER A 642 3.48 31.58 -2.66
N THR A 643 2.85 30.76 -3.51
CA THR A 643 3.43 29.53 -4.05
C THR A 643 3.17 29.34 -5.55
N ILE A 644 3.97 28.47 -6.16
CA ILE A 644 3.55 27.69 -7.33
C ILE A 644 3.28 26.27 -6.85
N VAL A 645 2.15 25.69 -7.21
CA VAL A 645 1.85 24.27 -7.00
C VAL A 645 2.24 23.52 -8.26
N LEU A 646 3.14 22.55 -8.12
CA LEU A 646 3.64 21.73 -9.22
C LEU A 646 3.12 20.28 -9.08
N PRO A 647 2.59 19.67 -10.16
CA PRO A 647 2.13 18.28 -10.13
C PRO A 647 3.34 17.35 -10.33
N VAL A 648 4.05 17.05 -9.24
CA VAL A 648 5.34 16.35 -9.24
C VAL A 648 5.11 14.84 -9.21
N VAL A 649 5.70 14.11 -10.17
CA VAL A 649 5.69 12.64 -10.16
C VAL A 649 6.61 12.14 -9.04
N GLY A 650 6.04 11.41 -8.08
CA GLY A 650 6.70 11.02 -6.82
C GLY A 650 6.56 12.04 -5.70
N GLY A 651 5.74 13.07 -5.90
CA GLY A 651 5.34 14.06 -4.90
C GLY A 651 6.48 14.79 -4.21
N THR A 652 6.25 15.19 -2.95
CA THR A 652 7.22 15.93 -2.14
C THR A 652 8.53 15.16 -1.97
N GLY A 653 8.50 13.82 -1.96
CA GLY A 653 9.70 12.98 -1.89
C GLY A 653 10.63 13.17 -3.09
N ALA A 654 10.08 13.17 -4.31
CA ALA A 654 10.85 13.45 -5.52
C ALA A 654 11.33 14.91 -5.56
N ALA A 655 10.51 15.85 -5.10
CA ALA A 655 10.89 17.26 -5.00
C ALA A 655 12.11 17.47 -4.08
N VAL A 656 12.14 16.83 -2.91
CA VAL A 656 13.31 16.84 -1.99
C VAL A 656 14.52 16.15 -2.65
N ALA A 657 14.32 14.96 -3.23
CA ALA A 657 15.39 14.17 -3.86
C ALA A 657 16.03 14.87 -5.08
N SER A 658 15.33 15.82 -5.71
CA SER A 658 15.88 16.66 -6.78
C SER A 658 17.05 17.53 -6.31
N GLY A 659 17.15 17.82 -5.01
CA GLY A 659 18.12 18.77 -4.43
C GLY A 659 17.89 20.24 -4.79
N ALA A 660 16.94 20.53 -5.69
CA ALA A 660 16.76 21.85 -6.28
C ALA A 660 15.86 22.79 -5.46
N LEU A 661 14.97 22.23 -4.65
CA LEU A 661 13.90 22.95 -3.94
C LEU A 661 14.13 22.99 -2.41
N GLY A 662 15.30 22.57 -1.94
CA GLY A 662 15.63 22.51 -0.51
C GLY A 662 14.86 21.42 0.25
N ASP A 663 14.95 21.47 1.58
CA ASP A 663 14.32 20.47 2.45
C ASP A 663 12.82 20.77 2.64
N ALA A 664 12.00 19.73 2.61
CA ALA A 664 10.60 19.83 3.05
C ALA A 664 10.50 20.09 4.56
N ALA A 665 9.35 20.61 5.00
CA ALA A 665 9.10 20.84 6.42
C ALA A 665 9.29 19.55 7.24
N PRO A 666 9.91 19.62 8.42
CA PRO A 666 10.10 18.44 9.25
C PRO A 666 8.74 17.88 9.71
N VAL A 667 8.68 16.56 9.84
CA VAL A 667 7.48 15.85 10.29
C VAL A 667 7.61 15.51 11.76
N THR A 668 6.48 15.45 12.45
CA THR A 668 6.42 15.12 13.88
C THR A 668 5.76 13.77 14.09
N VAL A 669 6.42 12.87 14.81
CA VAL A 669 5.76 11.71 15.43
C VAL A 669 5.45 12.04 16.88
N SER A 670 4.17 12.04 17.21
CA SER A 670 3.69 12.16 18.59
C SER A 670 3.42 10.77 19.17
N PHE A 671 3.47 10.65 20.48
CA PHE A 671 3.25 9.39 21.18
C PHE A 671 2.05 9.55 22.11
N ASP A 672 0.96 8.84 21.82
CA ASP A 672 -0.24 8.83 22.66
C ASP A 672 -0.26 7.56 23.51
N LEU A 673 -0.22 7.75 24.82
CA LEU A 673 -0.24 6.64 25.78
C LEU A 673 -1.67 6.13 26.09
N GLY A 674 -2.71 6.70 25.49
CA GLY A 674 -4.09 6.27 25.71
C GLY A 674 -4.63 6.58 27.11
N GLY A 675 -3.96 7.48 27.85
CA GLY A 675 -4.29 7.84 29.23
C GLY A 675 -3.61 7.01 30.31
N GLU A 676 -2.81 6.01 29.94
CA GLU A 676 -2.04 5.17 30.86
C GLU A 676 -0.54 5.53 30.83
N GLY A 677 0.26 4.87 31.68
CA GLY A 677 1.71 5.06 31.71
C GLY A 677 2.15 6.27 32.52
N THR A 678 3.34 6.16 33.12
CA THR A 678 3.84 7.11 34.13
C THR A 678 4.82 8.15 33.58
N THR A 679 5.32 7.96 32.36
CA THR A 679 6.33 8.82 31.73
C THR A 679 5.82 9.35 30.40
N ALA A 680 5.59 10.65 30.31
CA ALA A 680 5.28 11.30 29.03
C ALA A 680 6.47 11.17 28.08
N ILE A 681 6.19 10.86 26.81
CA ILE A 681 7.20 10.75 25.76
C ILE A 681 7.12 12.02 24.91
N ASP A 682 8.24 12.74 24.82
CA ASP A 682 8.32 13.93 23.99
C ASP A 682 8.17 13.57 22.50
N PRO A 683 7.38 14.34 21.72
CA PRO A 683 7.29 14.15 20.28
C PRO A 683 8.67 14.28 19.61
N GLN A 684 8.90 13.48 18.57
CA GLN A 684 10.12 13.59 17.77
C GLN A 684 9.82 14.41 16.52
N VAL A 685 10.58 15.48 16.33
CA VAL A 685 10.60 16.28 15.10
C VAL A 685 11.79 15.83 14.26
N ILE A 686 11.52 15.22 13.11
CA ILE A 686 12.55 14.63 12.23
C ILE A 686 12.44 15.22 10.83
N ALA A 687 13.53 15.15 10.06
CA ALA A 687 13.51 15.56 8.65
C ALA A 687 12.47 14.74 7.86
N TYR A 688 11.87 15.36 6.85
CA TYR A 688 10.95 14.67 5.95
C TYR A 688 11.64 13.45 5.31
N GLY A 689 10.96 12.30 5.29
CA GLY A 689 11.49 11.04 4.76
C GLY A 689 12.53 10.36 5.67
N ALA A 690 12.79 10.89 6.86
CA ALA A 690 13.61 10.19 7.86
C ALA A 690 12.76 9.16 8.64
N THR A 691 13.44 8.20 9.28
CA THR A 691 12.82 7.21 10.16
C THR A 691 12.81 7.72 11.61
N PRO A 692 11.69 7.62 12.34
CA PRO A 692 11.64 7.94 13.76
C PRO A 692 12.45 6.93 14.58
N VAL A 693 12.89 7.33 15.77
CA VAL A 693 13.56 6.41 16.70
C VAL A 693 12.50 5.82 17.62
N GLU A 694 12.47 4.51 17.79
CA GLU A 694 11.56 3.89 18.76
C GLU A 694 11.92 4.36 20.19
N PRO A 695 10.97 4.93 20.96
CA PRO A 695 11.26 5.36 22.32
C PRO A 695 11.43 4.15 23.24
N ALA A 696 12.04 4.37 24.41
CA ALA A 696 12.05 3.36 25.46
C ALA A 696 10.62 2.98 25.86
N GLU A 697 10.39 1.69 26.17
CA GLU A 697 9.07 1.19 26.52
C GLU A 697 8.48 1.98 27.70
N PRO A 698 7.27 2.56 27.53
CA PRO A 698 6.61 3.25 28.62
C PRO A 698 6.20 2.25 29.70
N THR A 699 6.22 2.69 30.96
CA THR A 699 5.92 1.83 32.12
C THR A 699 4.65 2.29 32.82
N ASP A 700 3.85 1.32 33.27
CA ASP A 700 2.66 1.51 34.10
C ASP A 700 2.75 0.63 35.36
N GLU A 701 2.06 1.01 36.44
CA GLU A 701 2.07 0.24 37.69
C GLU A 701 1.27 -1.07 37.60
N THR A 702 0.29 -1.15 36.70
CA THR A 702 -0.69 -2.24 36.63
C THR A 702 -0.85 -2.88 35.25
N LEU A 703 -0.41 -2.18 34.21
CA LEU A 703 -0.50 -2.62 32.82
C LEU A 703 0.88 -2.86 32.20
N PHE A 704 0.92 -3.74 31.21
CA PHE A 704 2.12 -4.09 30.44
C PHE A 704 2.05 -3.43 29.07
N PHE A 705 3.18 -2.90 28.61
CA PHE A 705 3.26 -2.31 27.30
C PHE A 705 3.19 -3.41 26.21
N GLY A 706 2.25 -3.27 25.29
CA GLY A 706 1.97 -4.24 24.23
C GLY A 706 2.40 -3.79 22.84
N GLY A 707 3.22 -2.74 22.75
CA GLY A 707 3.75 -2.18 21.50
C GLY A 707 3.04 -0.92 21.01
N TRP A 708 3.63 -0.30 19.99
CA TRP A 708 3.13 0.90 19.31
C TRP A 708 2.27 0.56 18.09
N PHE A 709 1.22 1.34 17.86
CA PHE A 709 0.28 1.17 16.76
C PHE A 709 0.08 2.48 15.98
N ALA A 710 -0.17 2.39 14.66
CA ALA A 710 -0.36 3.53 13.76
C ALA A 710 -1.79 4.08 13.75
N ASP A 711 -2.73 3.36 14.35
CA ASP A 711 -4.14 3.74 14.48
C ASP A 711 -4.60 3.67 15.94
N ALA A 712 -5.56 4.53 16.29
CA ALA A 712 -6.11 4.59 17.64
C ALA A 712 -6.89 3.31 18.01
N GLU A 713 -7.35 2.52 17.03
CA GLU A 713 -8.00 1.23 17.24
C GLU A 713 -7.01 0.08 17.54
N LEU A 714 -5.70 0.36 17.52
CA LEU A 714 -4.61 -0.57 17.85
C LEU A 714 -4.61 -1.83 16.96
N THR A 715 -4.86 -1.64 15.66
CA THR A 715 -4.99 -2.73 14.69
C THR A 715 -3.79 -2.89 13.76
N VAL A 716 -3.02 -1.82 13.54
CA VAL A 716 -1.86 -1.75 12.66
C VAL A 716 -0.63 -1.42 13.51
N PRO A 717 0.35 -2.33 13.67
CA PRO A 717 1.60 -2.03 14.36
C PRO A 717 2.30 -0.81 13.73
N PHE A 718 2.88 0.04 14.56
CA PHE A 718 3.67 1.16 14.09
C PHE A 718 5.05 0.68 13.65
N ASP A 719 5.46 1.00 12.43
CA ASP A 719 6.75 0.62 11.88
C ASP A 719 7.76 1.78 12.01
N PHE A 720 8.65 1.72 12.99
CA PHE A 720 9.71 2.73 13.19
C PHE A 720 10.80 2.69 12.11
N THR A 721 10.82 1.67 11.24
CA THR A 721 11.79 1.57 10.15
C THR A 721 11.29 2.22 8.85
N ALA A 722 10.02 2.61 8.81
CA ALA A 722 9.43 3.29 7.66
C ALA A 722 9.74 4.80 7.67
N PRO A 723 10.16 5.39 6.53
CA PRO A 723 10.26 6.84 6.36
C PRO A 723 8.93 7.54 6.65
N LEU A 724 8.96 8.62 7.43
CA LEU A 724 7.78 9.46 7.65
C LEU A 724 7.72 10.62 6.66
N THR A 725 6.63 10.67 5.90
CA THR A 725 6.33 11.76 4.95
C THR A 725 5.19 12.66 5.43
N ALA A 726 4.57 12.34 6.55
CA ALA A 726 3.55 13.16 7.21
C ALA A 726 3.67 13.05 8.73
N SER A 727 3.27 14.11 9.42
CA SER A 727 3.16 14.08 10.88
C SER A 727 2.09 13.06 11.30
N THR A 728 2.40 12.24 12.29
CA THR A 728 1.56 11.12 12.73
C THR A 728 1.62 10.93 14.23
N THR A 729 0.81 10.01 14.75
CA THR A 729 0.80 9.61 16.17
C THR A 729 0.96 8.11 16.27
N ALA A 730 1.92 7.66 17.10
CA ALA A 730 2.04 6.28 17.53
C ALA A 730 1.24 6.10 18.83
N TYR A 731 0.33 5.12 18.84
CA TYR A 731 -0.56 4.84 19.96
C TYR A 731 -0.05 3.63 20.75
N ALA A 732 0.12 3.80 22.07
CA ALA A 732 0.53 2.73 22.96
C ALA A 732 -0.62 1.76 23.19
N ARG A 733 -0.35 0.46 23.04
CA ARG A 733 -1.26 -0.57 23.50
C ARG A 733 -0.88 -1.00 24.90
N TRP A 734 -1.88 -1.09 25.79
CA TRP A 734 -1.70 -1.59 27.15
C TRP A 734 -2.42 -2.92 27.32
N LEU A 735 -1.74 -3.85 27.98
CA LEU A 735 -2.21 -5.21 28.26
C LEU A 735 -2.34 -5.40 29.76
N THR A 736 -3.43 -6.05 30.17
CA THR A 736 -3.51 -6.60 31.54
C THR A 736 -2.55 -7.79 31.70
N LEU A 737 -2.21 -8.15 32.93
CA LEU A 737 -1.38 -9.33 33.22
C LEU A 737 -1.84 -10.61 32.48
N GLU A 738 -3.15 -10.85 32.44
CA GLU A 738 -3.75 -12.01 31.75
C GLU A 738 -3.58 -11.97 30.23
N GLN A 739 -3.51 -10.78 29.65
CA GLN A 739 -3.32 -10.57 28.21
C GLN A 739 -1.83 -10.58 27.83
N ALA A 740 -0.95 -10.15 28.73
CA ALA A 740 0.49 -10.14 28.53
C ALA A 740 1.10 -11.55 28.65
N ALA A 741 0.59 -12.38 29.56
CA ALA A 741 1.09 -13.75 29.75
C ALA A 741 0.77 -14.64 28.54
N THR A 742 1.80 -15.07 27.81
CA THR A 742 1.67 -16.00 26.68
C THR A 742 2.03 -17.43 27.06
N THR A 743 3.01 -17.59 27.95
CA THR A 743 3.44 -18.88 28.47
C THR A 743 3.56 -18.84 29.99
N LEU A 744 3.43 -20.00 30.63
CA LEU A 744 3.56 -20.17 32.07
C LEU A 744 4.64 -21.20 32.35
N THR A 745 5.27 -21.12 33.52
CA THR A 745 6.06 -22.22 34.09
C THR A 745 5.52 -22.57 35.46
N VAL A 746 5.19 -23.84 35.69
CA VAL A 746 4.67 -24.35 36.97
C VAL A 746 5.77 -25.12 37.69
N THR A 747 6.14 -24.65 38.88
CA THR A 747 7.16 -25.29 39.74
C THR A 747 6.49 -25.95 40.94
N SER A 748 6.89 -27.19 41.25
CA SER A 748 6.43 -27.98 42.40
C SER A 748 7.47 -29.04 42.80
N VAL A 749 7.24 -29.81 43.87
CA VAL A 749 8.08 -30.98 44.18
C VAL A 749 7.90 -32.07 43.12
N THR A 750 8.94 -32.87 42.88
CA THR A 750 8.91 -33.94 41.86
C THR A 750 8.19 -35.21 42.34
N SER A 751 8.15 -35.45 43.65
CA SER A 751 7.45 -36.58 44.25
C SER A 751 6.89 -36.20 45.63
N ALA A 752 5.74 -36.78 45.98
CA ALA A 752 5.11 -36.62 47.28
C ALA A 752 4.45 -37.93 47.73
N LEU A 753 4.24 -38.12 49.02
CA LEU A 753 3.51 -39.30 49.52
C LEU A 753 2.00 -39.13 49.34
N VAL A 754 1.29 -40.25 49.21
CA VAL A 754 -0.18 -40.24 49.22
C VAL A 754 -0.70 -39.61 50.52
N GLY A 755 -1.58 -38.61 50.38
CA GLY A 755 -2.12 -37.79 51.47
C GLY A 755 -1.34 -36.52 51.79
N GLU A 756 -0.21 -36.27 51.13
CA GLU A 756 0.60 -35.06 51.30
C GLU A 756 -0.01 -33.84 50.57
N GLN A 757 0.26 -32.63 51.09
CA GLN A 757 -0.10 -31.36 50.48
C GLN A 757 1.12 -30.70 49.83
N VAL A 758 0.99 -30.30 48.57
CA VAL A 758 2.08 -29.73 47.76
C VAL A 758 1.75 -28.29 47.35
N GLY A 759 2.66 -27.37 47.63
CA GLY A 759 2.59 -25.98 47.13
C GLY A 759 3.02 -25.89 45.66
N LEU A 760 2.36 -24.99 44.92
CA LEU A 760 2.61 -24.70 43.51
C LEU A 760 3.04 -23.24 43.36
N THR A 761 3.98 -22.98 42.45
CA THR A 761 4.37 -21.62 42.06
C THR A 761 4.31 -21.50 40.54
N VAL A 762 3.72 -20.41 40.04
CA VAL A 762 3.57 -20.13 38.61
C VAL A 762 4.30 -18.86 38.28
N THR A 763 5.21 -18.94 37.31
CA THR A 763 5.87 -17.78 36.71
C THR A 763 5.26 -17.53 35.33
N GLY A 764 4.80 -16.31 35.07
CA GLY A 764 4.28 -15.90 33.76
C GLY A 764 5.39 -15.34 32.90
N PHE A 765 5.30 -15.55 31.59
CA PHE A 765 6.22 -14.98 30.60
C PHE A 765 5.43 -14.36 29.45
N ASP A 766 5.93 -13.23 28.93
CA ASP A 766 5.35 -12.56 27.78
C ASP A 766 5.71 -13.23 26.44
N ALA A 767 5.41 -12.57 25.33
CA ALA A 767 5.67 -13.07 23.98
C ALA A 767 7.16 -13.18 23.65
N ASP A 768 7.99 -12.34 24.28
CA ASP A 768 9.44 -12.28 24.05
C ASP A 768 10.21 -13.20 25.01
N GLY A 769 9.50 -13.82 25.96
CA GLY A 769 10.04 -14.76 26.93
C GLY A 769 10.62 -14.08 28.15
N GLU A 770 10.31 -12.79 28.38
CA GLU A 770 10.66 -12.11 29.60
C GLU A 770 9.70 -12.48 30.74
N SER A 771 10.23 -12.49 31.96
CA SER A 771 9.49 -12.93 33.13
C SER A 771 8.56 -11.82 33.62
N LEU A 772 7.25 -12.07 33.60
CA LEU A 772 6.22 -11.26 34.25
C LEU A 772 6.17 -11.47 35.78
N GLY A 773 7.01 -12.37 36.31
CA GLY A 773 7.16 -12.64 37.73
C GLY A 773 6.21 -13.71 38.25
N ASP A 774 6.02 -13.73 39.57
CA ASP A 774 5.14 -14.69 40.24
C ASP A 774 3.67 -14.32 40.01
N VAL A 775 2.99 -15.15 39.21
CA VAL A 775 1.57 -15.00 38.86
C VAL A 775 0.69 -16.05 39.55
N THR A 776 1.23 -16.73 40.57
CA THR A 776 0.56 -17.83 41.28
C THR A 776 -0.82 -17.44 41.80
N ALA A 777 -0.97 -16.22 42.30
CA ALA A 777 -2.24 -15.74 42.86
C ALA A 777 -3.32 -15.47 41.79
N ALA A 778 -2.91 -15.20 40.54
CA ALA A 778 -3.80 -14.95 39.41
C ALA A 778 -4.10 -16.22 38.61
N ALA A 779 -3.26 -17.25 38.71
CA ALA A 779 -3.43 -18.51 38.02
C ALA A 779 -4.57 -19.37 38.61
N THR A 780 -5.31 -20.05 37.74
CA THR A 780 -6.27 -21.09 38.11
C THR A 780 -5.64 -22.47 37.96
N PHE A 781 -5.88 -23.35 38.94
CA PHE A 781 -5.31 -24.70 38.97
C PHE A 781 -6.39 -25.76 38.78
N THR A 782 -6.12 -26.71 37.88
CA THR A 782 -6.99 -27.85 37.58
C THR A 782 -6.17 -29.12 37.46
N SER A 783 -6.82 -30.28 37.55
CA SER A 783 -6.20 -31.58 37.35
C SER A 783 -7.26 -32.58 36.89
N ASP A 784 -6.93 -33.35 35.87
CA ASP A 784 -7.72 -34.49 35.43
C ASP A 784 -7.31 -35.80 36.14
N SER A 785 -6.22 -35.77 36.92
CA SER A 785 -5.77 -36.92 37.71
C SER A 785 -6.73 -37.17 38.87
N PRO A 786 -7.24 -38.41 39.03
CA PRO A 786 -8.18 -38.74 40.08
C PRO A 786 -7.57 -38.55 41.47
N GLY A 787 -8.32 -37.94 42.38
CA GLY A 787 -7.88 -37.71 43.76
C GLY A 787 -7.01 -36.47 43.97
N VAL A 788 -6.87 -35.59 42.98
CA VAL A 788 -6.22 -34.28 43.14
C VAL A 788 -7.28 -33.22 43.43
N THR A 789 -7.11 -32.49 44.54
CA THR A 789 -7.96 -31.34 44.88
C THR A 789 -7.13 -30.12 45.25
N PHE A 790 -7.60 -28.93 44.89
CA PHE A 790 -6.87 -27.68 45.12
C PHE A 790 -7.52 -26.81 46.20
N SER A 791 -6.68 -26.19 47.02
CA SER A 791 -7.02 -25.05 47.86
C SER A 791 -6.07 -23.91 47.51
N SER A 792 -6.49 -23.01 46.62
CA SER A 792 -5.60 -22.03 45.98
C SER A 792 -4.42 -22.74 45.31
N ALA A 793 -3.18 -22.28 45.52
CA ALA A 793 -1.97 -22.85 44.95
C ALA A 793 -1.44 -24.09 45.72
N THR A 794 -2.29 -24.81 46.45
CA THR A 794 -1.91 -26.04 47.16
C THR A 794 -2.72 -27.22 46.66
N ALA A 795 -2.04 -28.25 46.15
CA ALA A 795 -2.62 -29.52 45.69
C ALA A 795 -2.57 -30.58 46.80
N THR A 796 -3.69 -31.28 47.03
CA THR A 796 -3.75 -32.46 47.92
C THR A 796 -3.83 -33.72 47.06
N LEU A 797 -2.99 -34.72 47.35
CA LEU A 797 -2.75 -35.88 46.49
C LEU A 797 -3.30 -37.17 47.11
N ALA A 798 -4.55 -37.55 46.82
CA ALA A 798 -5.24 -38.64 47.49
C ALA A 798 -5.06 -40.03 46.86
N GLN A 799 -4.35 -40.15 45.73
CA GLN A 799 -4.15 -41.42 45.02
C GLN A 799 -2.69 -41.59 44.57
N VAL A 800 -2.19 -42.82 44.68
CA VAL A 800 -0.85 -43.22 44.21
C VAL A 800 -0.83 -43.26 42.68
N GLY A 801 0.24 -42.75 42.07
CA GLY A 801 0.40 -42.61 40.62
C GLY A 801 0.81 -41.19 40.23
N ASP A 802 0.82 -40.88 38.93
CA ASP A 802 1.18 -39.55 38.46
C ASP A 802 -0.01 -38.57 38.55
N ALA A 803 0.20 -37.48 39.27
CA ALA A 803 -0.74 -36.37 39.40
C ALA A 803 -0.31 -35.23 38.45
N VAL A 804 -1.09 -35.02 37.38
CA VAL A 804 -0.85 -33.93 36.43
C VAL A 804 -1.63 -32.71 36.90
N VAL A 805 -0.93 -31.60 37.12
CA VAL A 805 -1.50 -30.32 37.54
C VAL A 805 -1.35 -29.33 36.40
N THR A 806 -2.45 -28.68 36.04
CA THR A 806 -2.50 -27.64 35.00
C THR A 806 -2.73 -26.28 35.65
N ALA A 807 -1.84 -25.32 35.39
CA ALA A 807 -2.07 -23.91 35.70
C ALA A 807 -2.55 -23.18 34.45
N THR A 808 -3.48 -22.23 34.60
CA THR A 808 -4.02 -21.42 33.51
C THR A 808 -4.16 -19.96 33.94
N LEU A 809 -3.76 -19.03 33.07
CA LEU A 809 -3.89 -17.59 33.25
C LEU A 809 -4.24 -16.98 31.89
N GLY A 810 -5.45 -16.43 31.75
CA GLY A 810 -5.95 -15.97 30.45
C GLY A 810 -5.95 -17.10 29.41
N ALA A 811 -5.19 -16.93 28.33
CA ALA A 811 -5.00 -17.95 27.28
C ALA A 811 -3.78 -18.85 27.51
N ALA A 812 -2.87 -18.49 28.43
CA ALA A 812 -1.66 -19.25 28.72
C ALA A 812 -1.96 -20.41 29.67
N SER A 813 -1.39 -21.59 29.39
CA SER A 813 -1.48 -22.75 30.27
C SER A 813 -0.18 -23.55 30.25
N ASN A 814 0.14 -24.19 31.37
CA ASN A 814 1.23 -25.17 31.44
C ASN A 814 0.91 -26.24 32.50
N THR A 815 1.47 -27.43 32.31
CA THR A 815 1.27 -28.61 33.16
C THR A 815 2.57 -29.03 33.84
N THR A 816 2.46 -29.52 35.07
CA THR A 816 3.55 -30.21 35.77
C THR A 816 3.05 -31.55 36.31
N THR A 817 3.96 -32.52 36.48
CA THR A 817 3.62 -33.86 36.98
C THR A 817 4.31 -34.12 38.30
N ILE A 818 3.53 -34.55 39.29
CA ILE A 818 4.01 -34.94 40.61
C ILE A 818 3.80 -36.45 40.76
N THR A 819 4.86 -37.21 41.00
CA THR A 819 4.74 -38.66 41.24
C THR A 819 4.32 -38.91 42.68
N VAL A 820 3.12 -39.48 42.87
CA VAL A 820 2.57 -39.80 44.19
C VAL A 820 2.98 -41.20 44.60
N LEU A 821 3.77 -41.31 45.68
CA LEU A 821 4.34 -42.56 46.19
C LEU A 821 3.48 -43.17 47.31
N PRO A 822 3.44 -44.52 47.43
CA PRO A 822 2.80 -45.18 48.56
C PRO A 822 3.61 -45.02 49.86
N LEU A 823 2.96 -45.24 51.01
CA LEU A 823 3.65 -45.30 52.30
C LEU A 823 4.48 -46.60 52.42
N PRO A 824 5.68 -46.57 53.03
CA PRO A 824 6.56 -47.74 53.14
C PRO A 824 5.97 -48.87 54.00
N PHE A 825 5.17 -48.52 55.03
CA PHE A 825 4.42 -49.48 55.84
C PHE A 825 2.99 -48.99 56.05
N VAL A 826 2.02 -49.89 55.89
CA VAL A 826 0.60 -49.52 55.95
C VAL A 826 0.11 -49.22 57.37
N ASP A 827 0.79 -49.75 58.38
CA ASP A 827 0.52 -49.52 59.81
C ASP A 827 1.30 -48.32 60.38
N VAL A 828 1.96 -47.54 59.52
CA VAL A 828 2.75 -46.35 59.87
C VAL A 828 2.27 -45.16 59.02
N PRO A 829 1.08 -44.59 59.30
CA PRO A 829 0.59 -43.41 58.59
C PRO A 829 1.47 -42.17 58.84
N LEU A 830 1.38 -41.18 57.94
CA LEU A 830 2.01 -39.87 58.11
C LEU A 830 1.67 -39.29 59.50
N GLY A 831 2.71 -38.85 60.23
CA GLY A 831 2.58 -38.33 61.60
C GLY A 831 2.73 -39.36 62.73
N THR A 832 3.02 -40.63 62.42
CA THR A 832 3.38 -41.65 63.44
C THR A 832 4.68 -41.25 64.17
N GLN A 833 4.78 -41.55 65.48
CA GLN A 833 6.03 -41.33 66.22
C GLN A 833 7.16 -42.17 65.61
N PHE A 834 8.33 -41.55 65.43
CA PHE A 834 9.47 -42.11 64.70
C PHE A 834 9.19 -42.48 63.23
N PHE A 835 8.18 -41.86 62.59
CA PHE A 835 7.86 -42.12 61.19
C PHE A 835 9.09 -42.01 60.28
N ASP A 836 9.88 -40.94 60.44
CA ASP A 836 11.06 -40.68 59.62
C ASP A 836 12.14 -41.74 59.86
N GLU A 837 12.39 -42.14 61.11
CA GLU A 837 13.35 -43.20 61.43
C GLU A 837 12.89 -44.58 60.98
N ILE A 838 11.59 -44.88 61.04
CA ILE A 838 10.99 -46.12 60.53
C ILE A 838 11.08 -46.17 59.01
N ARG A 839 10.77 -45.06 58.34
CA ARG A 839 10.94 -44.90 56.90
C ARG A 839 12.40 -45.08 56.51
N TRP A 840 13.33 -44.40 57.19
CA TRP A 840 14.77 -44.57 56.97
C TRP A 840 15.18 -46.03 57.11
N LEU A 841 14.72 -46.74 58.15
CA LEU A 841 15.03 -48.14 58.36
C LEU A 841 14.55 -49.04 57.20
N SER A 842 13.44 -48.68 56.56
CA SER A 842 12.90 -49.32 55.36
C SER A 842 13.70 -48.97 54.10
N ASP A 843 13.92 -47.67 53.87
CA ASP A 843 14.60 -47.14 52.69
C ASP A 843 16.07 -47.60 52.65
N SER A 844 16.71 -47.75 53.82
CA SER A 844 18.05 -48.33 53.97
C SER A 844 18.09 -49.87 53.92
N GLY A 845 16.95 -50.55 53.78
CA GLY A 845 16.87 -52.01 53.70
C GLY A 845 17.22 -52.75 55.00
N ILE A 846 17.38 -52.04 56.12
CA ILE A 846 17.71 -52.61 57.43
C ILE A 846 16.51 -53.40 57.97
N SER A 847 15.31 -52.80 57.87
CA SER A 847 14.05 -53.51 58.05
C SER A 847 13.37 -53.77 56.72
N THR A 848 12.89 -54.98 56.54
CA THR A 848 12.01 -55.34 55.43
C THR A 848 10.54 -55.39 55.85
N GLY A 849 10.22 -55.20 57.13
CA GLY A 849 8.87 -55.38 57.68
C GLY A 849 8.32 -56.80 57.48
N TRP A 850 7.03 -56.96 57.75
CA TRP A 850 6.27 -58.17 57.43
C TRP A 850 5.43 -57.94 56.19
N ASP A 851 5.64 -58.75 55.17
CA ASP A 851 4.73 -58.83 54.04
C ASP A 851 3.38 -59.41 54.51
N ILE A 852 2.30 -58.66 54.31
CA ILE A 852 0.93 -59.07 54.65
C ILE A 852 0.10 -59.39 53.41
N GLY A 853 0.72 -59.43 52.23
CA GLY A 853 0.08 -59.65 50.93
C GLY A 853 -0.17 -58.36 50.16
N ASN A 854 -0.44 -58.49 48.86
CA ASN A 854 -0.71 -57.38 47.92
C ASN A 854 0.41 -56.31 47.81
N GLY A 855 1.64 -56.66 48.21
CA GLY A 855 2.76 -55.72 48.23
C GLY A 855 2.74 -54.77 49.44
N GLU A 856 1.78 -54.92 50.35
CA GLU A 856 1.70 -54.15 51.59
C GLU A 856 2.58 -54.79 52.67
N ARG A 857 3.20 -53.93 53.48
CA ARG A 857 4.08 -54.35 54.56
C ARG A 857 3.69 -53.68 55.87
N GLU A 858 3.75 -54.44 56.96
CA GLU A 858 3.62 -53.91 58.32
C GLU A 858 4.99 -53.75 58.97
N PHE A 859 5.17 -52.68 59.72
CA PHE A 859 6.35 -52.46 60.55
C PHE A 859 6.20 -53.00 61.98
N ARG A 860 4.96 -53.01 62.50
CA ARG A 860 4.59 -53.40 63.87
C ARG A 860 5.38 -52.63 64.94
N PRO A 861 5.30 -51.29 64.96
CA PRO A 861 6.21 -50.41 65.72
C PRO A 861 6.33 -50.77 67.20
N LEU A 862 5.22 -51.11 67.86
CA LEU A 862 5.17 -51.35 69.31
C LEU A 862 5.58 -52.77 69.75
N THR A 863 5.97 -53.65 68.83
CA THR A 863 6.33 -55.04 69.16
C THR A 863 7.80 -55.17 69.57
N PRO A 864 8.15 -55.98 70.60
CA PRO A 864 9.55 -56.25 70.94
C PRO A 864 10.30 -57.03 69.84
N VAL A 865 11.61 -56.82 69.73
CA VAL A 865 12.48 -57.55 68.78
C VAL A 865 13.24 -58.68 69.46
N ALA A 866 13.22 -59.87 68.85
CA ALA A 866 14.03 -61.01 69.28
C ALA A 866 15.53 -60.77 69.00
N ARG A 867 16.40 -61.35 69.83
CA ARG A 867 17.85 -61.16 69.76
C ARG A 867 18.46 -61.60 68.42
N ASP A 868 17.89 -62.62 67.79
CA ASP A 868 18.30 -63.07 66.45
C ASP A 868 17.95 -62.07 65.35
N ALA A 869 16.76 -61.49 65.37
CA ALA A 869 16.34 -60.43 64.46
C ALA A 869 17.16 -59.14 64.69
N MET A 870 17.55 -58.84 65.93
CA MET A 870 18.50 -57.76 66.19
C MET A 870 19.87 -58.02 65.56
N ALA A 871 20.36 -59.27 65.59
CA ALA A 871 21.60 -59.62 64.89
C ALA A 871 21.50 -59.32 63.39
N ALA A 872 20.35 -59.62 62.77
CA ALA A 872 20.10 -59.27 61.38
C ALA A 872 20.07 -57.75 61.12
N PHE A 873 19.50 -56.97 62.04
CA PHE A 873 19.50 -55.51 61.92
C PHE A 873 20.92 -54.94 62.02
N LEU A 874 21.71 -55.37 63.00
CA LEU A 874 23.09 -54.90 63.16
C LEU A 874 23.98 -55.34 62.00
N TYR A 875 23.82 -56.58 61.51
CA TYR A 875 24.56 -57.06 60.34
C TYR A 875 24.26 -56.22 59.10
N ARG A 876 22.99 -55.88 58.85
CA ARG A 876 22.60 -55.00 57.72
C ARG A 876 23.00 -53.55 57.92
N LEU A 877 22.93 -53.06 59.15
CA LEU A 877 23.41 -51.72 59.52
C LEU A 877 24.93 -51.57 59.24
N SER A 878 25.69 -52.65 59.38
CA SER A 878 27.11 -52.73 59.04
C SER A 878 27.39 -53.08 57.57
N ASP A 879 26.44 -52.79 56.67
CA ASP A 879 26.53 -53.08 55.23
C ASP A 879 26.69 -54.57 54.87
N SER A 880 26.23 -55.47 55.75
CA SER A 880 26.25 -56.93 55.55
C SER A 880 27.64 -57.48 55.18
N PRO A 881 28.65 -57.32 56.07
CA PRO A 881 30.04 -57.62 55.76
C PRO A 881 30.23 -59.08 55.35
N GLU A 882 31.17 -59.35 54.44
CA GLU A 882 31.41 -60.71 53.96
C GLU A 882 31.92 -61.60 55.11
N PHE A 883 31.08 -62.54 55.56
CA PHE A 883 31.37 -63.40 56.70
C PHE A 883 30.98 -64.84 56.38
N THR A 884 31.89 -65.78 56.66
CA THR A 884 31.64 -67.22 56.51
C THR A 884 31.44 -67.83 57.89
N ALA A 885 30.20 -68.23 58.20
CA ALA A 885 29.87 -68.80 59.50
C ALA A 885 30.58 -70.15 59.71
N PRO A 886 31.12 -70.40 60.92
CA PRO A 886 31.79 -71.66 61.21
C PRO A 886 30.80 -72.84 61.12
N PRO A 887 31.27 -74.05 60.76
CA PRO A 887 30.41 -75.23 60.69
C PRO A 887 29.94 -75.73 62.06
N VAL A 888 30.52 -75.21 63.15
CA VAL A 888 30.12 -75.45 64.53
C VAL A 888 29.78 -74.12 65.17
N SER A 889 28.60 -74.03 65.78
CA SER A 889 28.13 -72.81 66.40
C SER A 889 29.01 -72.38 67.57
N PRO A 890 29.33 -71.07 67.71
CA PRO A 890 29.98 -70.52 68.90
C PRO A 890 29.05 -70.54 70.13
N PHE A 891 27.75 -70.79 69.94
CA PHE A 891 26.75 -70.88 70.98
C PHE A 891 25.98 -72.21 70.93
N VAL A 892 25.85 -72.89 72.05
CA VAL A 892 25.28 -74.25 72.12
C VAL A 892 23.77 -74.31 71.88
N ASP A 893 23.07 -73.18 71.97
CA ASP A 893 21.63 -73.04 71.78
C ASP A 893 21.25 -72.45 70.41
N VAL A 894 22.23 -72.20 69.54
CA VAL A 894 21.99 -71.70 68.17
C VAL A 894 22.38 -72.80 67.17
N PRO A 895 21.42 -73.51 66.57
CA PRO A 895 21.72 -74.46 65.51
C PRO A 895 22.14 -73.73 64.23
N VAL A 896 23.00 -74.37 63.42
CA VAL A 896 23.45 -73.83 62.13
C VAL A 896 22.32 -73.59 61.12
N THR A 897 21.12 -74.09 61.42
CA THR A 897 19.87 -73.90 60.65
C THR A 897 19.02 -72.72 61.11
N ASN A 898 19.42 -71.98 62.15
CA ASN A 898 18.69 -70.77 62.57
C ASN A 898 18.68 -69.75 61.42
N GLN A 899 17.54 -69.06 61.22
CA GLN A 899 17.35 -68.09 60.14
C GLN A 899 18.45 -67.01 60.11
N PHE A 900 18.94 -66.61 61.29
CA PHE A 900 19.98 -65.61 61.45
C PHE A 900 21.29 -66.19 62.00
N TYR A 901 21.55 -67.49 61.76
CA TYR A 901 22.76 -68.15 62.26
C TYR A 901 24.04 -67.42 61.82
N LYS A 902 24.09 -66.96 60.56
CA LYS A 902 25.24 -66.25 60.01
C LYS A 902 25.51 -64.95 60.77
N GLU A 903 24.46 -64.16 60.99
CA GLU A 903 24.53 -62.87 61.65
C GLU A 903 24.85 -63.02 63.14
N ILE A 904 24.29 -64.03 63.81
CA ILE A 904 24.62 -64.35 65.21
C ILE A 904 26.08 -64.80 65.35
N ALA A 905 26.56 -65.65 64.44
CA ALA A 905 27.95 -66.11 64.46
C ALA A 905 28.93 -64.97 64.14
N TRP A 906 28.56 -64.05 63.25
CA TRP A 906 29.33 -62.83 62.98
C TRP A 906 29.46 -61.96 64.23
N LEU A 907 28.35 -61.69 64.94
CA LEU A 907 28.41 -60.95 66.20
C LEU A 907 29.35 -61.60 67.23
N ALA A 908 29.45 -62.93 67.24
CA ALA A 908 30.33 -63.64 68.15
C ALA A 908 31.82 -63.51 67.77
N GLU A 909 32.14 -63.55 66.48
CA GLU A 909 33.51 -63.38 65.96
C GLU A 909 34.02 -61.96 66.20
N GLU A 910 33.18 -60.95 65.93
CA GLU A 910 33.51 -59.54 66.14
C GLU A 910 33.49 -59.13 67.63
N GLY A 911 33.19 -60.05 68.54
CA GLY A 911 33.11 -59.76 69.97
C GLY A 911 31.90 -58.93 70.40
N ILE A 912 31.01 -58.55 69.47
CA ILE A 912 29.82 -57.76 69.74
C ILE A 912 28.85 -58.52 70.66
N SER A 913 28.69 -59.83 70.45
CA SER A 913 27.96 -60.71 71.34
C SER A 913 28.86 -61.73 72.02
N THR A 914 28.95 -61.65 73.34
CA THR A 914 29.75 -62.57 74.16
C THR A 914 28.93 -63.78 74.65
N GLY A 915 27.61 -63.72 74.58
CA GLY A 915 26.69 -64.72 75.12
C GLY A 915 26.82 -64.92 76.64
N TRP A 916 26.11 -65.92 77.17
CA TRP A 916 26.18 -66.30 78.58
C TRP A 916 27.01 -67.57 78.74
N VAL A 917 28.06 -67.50 79.56
CA VAL A 917 28.91 -68.65 79.88
C VAL A 917 28.17 -69.58 80.85
N ARG A 918 28.07 -70.86 80.48
CA ARG A 918 27.51 -71.94 81.30
C ARG A 918 28.59 -72.51 82.23
N ALA A 919 28.14 -73.25 83.25
CA ALA A 919 29.03 -73.86 84.24
C ALA A 919 30.07 -74.83 83.65
N ASP A 920 29.83 -75.37 82.45
CA ASP A 920 30.73 -76.26 81.70
C ASP A 920 31.69 -75.51 80.75
N GLY A 921 31.68 -74.18 80.75
CA GLY A 921 32.50 -73.34 79.88
C GLY A 921 31.94 -73.11 78.47
N THR A 922 30.80 -73.72 78.12
CA THR A 922 30.10 -73.43 76.86
C THR A 922 29.30 -72.12 76.94
N ARG A 923 28.91 -71.53 75.80
CA ARG A 923 28.18 -70.24 75.77
C ARG A 923 26.81 -70.38 75.12
N GLU A 924 25.81 -69.64 75.59
CA GLU A 924 24.46 -69.55 74.97
C GLU A 924 24.14 -68.12 74.50
N PHE A 925 23.29 -67.95 73.47
CA PHE A 925 22.92 -66.66 72.86
C PHE A 925 21.45 -66.25 73.07
N ARG A 926 20.56 -67.22 73.26
CA ARG A 926 19.10 -67.07 73.44
C ARG A 926 18.41 -66.36 72.27
N PRO A 927 18.39 -66.96 71.06
CA PRO A 927 18.03 -66.25 69.83
C PRO A 927 16.59 -65.71 69.80
N LEU A 928 15.62 -66.44 70.35
CA LEU A 928 14.20 -66.08 70.31
C LEU A 928 13.75 -65.22 71.50
N GLU A 929 14.63 -64.96 72.47
CA GLU A 929 14.29 -64.07 73.58
C GLU A 929 14.30 -62.61 73.09
N PRO A 930 13.37 -61.75 73.54
CA PRO A 930 13.44 -60.33 73.26
C PRO A 930 14.76 -59.72 73.73
N ILE A 931 15.33 -58.81 72.94
CA ILE A 931 16.51 -58.07 73.37
C ILE A 931 16.11 -56.97 74.34
N ASN A 932 16.74 -56.97 75.50
CA ASN A 932 16.61 -55.90 76.48
C ASN A 932 17.43 -54.67 76.07
N ARG A 933 17.07 -53.51 76.61
CA ARG A 933 17.71 -52.23 76.27
C ARG A 933 19.17 -52.15 76.70
N ASP A 934 19.51 -52.75 77.83
CA ASP A 934 20.89 -52.87 78.30
C ASP A 934 21.76 -53.68 77.32
N ALA A 935 21.24 -54.80 76.82
CA ALA A 935 21.88 -55.63 75.84
C ALA A 935 21.99 -54.92 74.47
N MET A 936 20.99 -54.10 74.10
CA MET A 936 21.07 -53.27 72.90
C MET A 936 22.17 -52.22 73.01
N ALA A 937 22.27 -51.53 74.15
CA ALA A 937 23.36 -50.58 74.40
C ALA A 937 24.73 -51.28 74.34
N ALA A 938 24.85 -52.46 74.96
CA ALA A 938 26.07 -53.25 74.92
C ALA A 938 26.45 -53.71 73.50
N PHE A 939 25.47 -54.08 72.67
CA PHE A 939 25.72 -54.45 71.28
C PHE A 939 26.21 -53.25 70.46
N LEU A 940 25.54 -52.10 70.56
CA LEU A 940 25.97 -50.89 69.83
C LEU A 940 27.33 -50.38 70.30
N PHE A 941 27.59 -50.42 71.60
CA PHE A 941 28.88 -50.00 72.17
C PHE A 941 30.05 -50.83 71.66
N ARG A 942 29.88 -52.15 71.61
CA ARG A 942 30.91 -53.05 71.05
C ARG A 942 31.02 -52.93 69.54
N LEU A 943 29.88 -52.76 68.86
CA LEU A 943 29.87 -52.51 67.41
C LEU A 943 30.62 -51.21 67.05
N ALA A 944 30.60 -50.21 67.93
CA ALA A 944 31.37 -48.98 67.78
C ALA A 944 32.86 -49.13 68.13
N GLY A 945 33.28 -50.21 68.78
CA GLY A 945 34.66 -50.43 69.22
C GLY A 945 35.09 -49.63 70.45
N GLU A 946 34.14 -49.18 71.29
CA GLU A 946 34.37 -48.19 72.35
C GLU A 946 34.88 -48.77 73.68
N GLU A 947 35.56 -49.92 73.67
CA GLU A 947 35.95 -50.68 74.88
C GLU A 947 36.83 -49.91 75.89
N GLY A 948 37.38 -48.75 75.50
CA GLY A 948 38.16 -47.84 76.36
C GLY A 948 37.39 -46.63 76.89
N PHE A 949 36.09 -46.50 76.59
CA PHE A 949 35.28 -45.34 76.97
C PHE A 949 35.13 -45.20 78.50
N VAL A 950 35.31 -43.97 78.98
CA VAL A 950 35.11 -43.59 80.38
C VAL A 950 34.00 -42.54 80.42
N PRO A 951 32.81 -42.87 80.97
CA PRO A 951 31.67 -41.96 80.94
C PRO A 951 31.92 -40.71 81.78
N VAL A 952 31.45 -39.55 81.30
CA VAL A 952 31.46 -38.30 82.07
C VAL A 952 30.51 -38.40 83.27
N ASP A 953 29.36 -39.05 83.07
CA ASP A 953 28.42 -39.43 84.12
C ASP A 953 28.23 -40.95 84.10
N ALA A 954 28.66 -41.62 85.18
CA ALA A 954 28.59 -43.07 85.29
C ALA A 954 27.16 -43.60 85.55
N ALA A 955 26.18 -42.73 85.81
CA ALA A 955 24.78 -43.11 86.02
C ALA A 955 23.81 -42.05 85.44
N PRO A 956 23.77 -41.87 84.10
CA PRO A 956 22.96 -40.81 83.47
C PRO A 956 21.45 -41.08 83.50
N PHE A 957 21.03 -42.22 84.06
CA PHE A 957 19.64 -42.60 84.21
C PHE A 957 19.39 -43.09 85.64
N ASP A 958 18.26 -42.68 86.22
CA ASP A 958 17.95 -42.90 87.64
C ASP A 958 17.76 -44.38 88.00
N ASP A 959 17.46 -45.24 87.03
CA ASP A 959 17.24 -46.68 87.21
C ASP A 959 18.44 -47.56 86.83
N VAL A 960 19.62 -46.98 86.64
CA VAL A 960 20.87 -47.68 86.33
C VAL A 960 21.91 -47.37 87.39
N ALA A 961 22.20 -48.33 88.26
CA ALA A 961 23.27 -48.19 89.24
C ALA A 961 24.64 -48.18 88.54
N ALA A 962 25.61 -47.42 89.06
CA ALA A 962 26.95 -47.31 88.47
C ALA A 962 27.73 -48.64 88.41
N ASP A 963 27.35 -49.64 89.22
CA ASP A 963 27.90 -51.00 89.22
C ASP A 963 26.99 -52.02 88.49
N ALA A 964 25.90 -51.56 87.86
CA ALA A 964 25.00 -52.42 87.11
C ALA A 964 25.72 -53.05 85.90
N GLN A 965 25.22 -54.23 85.50
CA GLN A 965 25.67 -54.85 84.26
C GLN A 965 25.39 -53.89 83.08
N PHE A 966 26.43 -53.64 82.30
CA PHE A 966 26.44 -52.71 81.16
C PHE A 966 26.25 -51.21 81.50
N ALA A 967 26.51 -50.78 82.73
CA ALA A 967 26.38 -49.37 83.12
C ALA A 967 27.22 -48.43 82.22
N THR A 968 28.45 -48.83 81.86
CA THR A 968 29.33 -48.07 80.95
C THR A 968 28.71 -47.95 79.55
N GLU A 969 28.22 -49.05 78.98
CA GLU A 969 27.61 -49.06 77.66
C GLU A 969 26.30 -48.26 77.61
N ILE A 970 25.52 -48.29 78.69
CA ILE A 970 24.31 -47.48 78.84
C ILE A 970 24.66 -45.99 78.92
N ALA A 971 25.72 -45.63 79.66
CA ALA A 971 26.16 -44.25 79.75
C ALA A 971 26.65 -43.70 78.41
N TRP A 972 27.38 -44.53 77.65
CA TRP A 972 27.81 -44.17 76.30
C TRP A 972 26.65 -43.86 75.37
N VAL A 973 25.62 -44.73 75.26
CA VAL A 973 24.47 -44.46 74.38
C VAL A 973 23.70 -43.19 74.77
N ALA A 974 23.78 -42.75 76.03
CA ALA A 974 23.22 -41.47 76.47
C ALA A 974 24.08 -40.29 76.01
N GLU A 975 25.40 -40.38 76.22
CA GLU A 975 26.36 -39.32 75.92
C GLU A 975 26.42 -39.01 74.42
N VAL A 976 26.35 -40.04 73.58
CA VAL A 976 26.31 -39.86 72.11
C VAL A 976 24.90 -39.65 71.56
N GLY A 977 23.89 -39.49 72.41
CA GLY A 977 22.53 -39.14 71.98
C GLY A 977 21.75 -40.25 71.25
N ILE A 978 22.22 -41.50 71.27
CA ILE A 978 21.49 -42.65 70.73
C ILE A 978 20.22 -42.90 71.53
N SER A 979 20.31 -42.85 72.86
CA SER A 979 19.18 -42.98 73.77
C SER A 979 19.05 -41.76 74.66
N THR A 980 17.91 -41.09 74.59
CA THR A 980 17.57 -39.97 75.48
C THR A 980 16.85 -40.42 76.75
N GLY A 981 16.63 -41.73 76.91
CA GLY A 981 15.80 -42.29 78.00
C GLY A 981 14.33 -41.87 77.91
N TRP A 982 13.56 -42.20 78.95
CA TRP A 982 12.21 -41.69 79.16
C TRP A 982 12.20 -40.70 80.30
N ALA A 983 11.80 -39.48 80.02
CA ALA A 983 11.45 -38.51 81.06
C ALA A 983 10.16 -38.97 81.75
N GLY A 984 10.26 -39.28 83.04
CA GLY A 984 9.12 -39.46 83.92
C GLY A 984 8.43 -38.11 84.17
N ASN A 985 7.11 -38.15 84.40
CA ASN A 985 6.34 -36.95 84.77
C ASN A 985 6.77 -36.35 86.14
N ASP A 986 7.64 -37.05 86.87
CA ASP A 986 8.25 -36.65 88.14
C ASP A 986 9.68 -36.09 87.99
N GLY A 987 10.16 -35.90 86.75
CA GLY A 987 11.50 -35.38 86.46
C GLY A 987 12.61 -36.42 86.49
N THR A 988 12.29 -37.69 86.73
CA THR A 988 13.25 -38.79 86.59
C THR A 988 13.54 -39.07 85.12
N THR A 989 14.74 -39.56 84.80
CA THR A 989 15.08 -40.04 83.46
C THR A 989 15.43 -41.52 83.55
N LEU A 990 14.57 -42.36 82.97
CA LEU A 990 14.67 -43.82 83.07
C LEU A 990 15.22 -44.43 81.78
N PHE A 991 16.17 -45.35 81.89
CA PHE A 991 16.65 -46.15 80.77
C PHE A 991 15.89 -47.47 80.62
N ARG A 992 15.39 -48.04 81.73
CA ARG A 992 14.72 -49.35 81.80
C ARG A 992 15.59 -50.49 81.24
N PRO A 993 16.78 -50.72 81.83
CA PRO A 993 17.80 -51.61 81.26
C PRO A 993 17.28 -53.01 80.93
N VAL A 994 16.57 -53.63 81.86
CA VAL A 994 16.08 -55.01 81.75
C VAL A 994 14.72 -55.15 81.03
N THR A 995 14.27 -54.12 80.32
CA THR A 995 13.01 -54.17 79.55
C THR A 995 13.28 -54.46 78.07
N PRO A 996 12.45 -55.30 77.42
CA PRO A 996 12.51 -55.49 75.98
C PRO A 996 12.30 -54.19 75.21
N ILE A 997 13.10 -53.95 74.17
CA ILE A 997 12.99 -52.76 73.32
C ILE A 997 12.04 -53.00 72.12
N ALA A 998 11.12 -52.06 71.89
CA ALA A 998 10.17 -52.08 70.77
C ALA A 998 10.82 -51.67 69.45
N ARG A 999 10.20 -52.07 68.32
CA ARG A 999 10.74 -51.89 66.97
C ARG A 999 10.88 -50.44 66.52
N ASP A 1000 9.95 -49.58 66.88
CA ASP A 1000 10.01 -48.14 66.62
C ASP A 1000 11.19 -47.48 67.35
N ALA A 1001 11.38 -47.82 68.63
CA ALA A 1001 12.51 -47.37 69.42
C ALA A 1001 13.83 -47.93 68.88
N ILE A 1002 13.85 -49.16 68.34
CA ILE A 1002 15.01 -49.69 67.64
C ILE A 1002 15.31 -48.88 66.38
N ALA A 1003 14.29 -48.51 65.59
CA ALA A 1003 14.48 -47.67 64.41
C ALA A 1003 15.15 -46.33 64.79
N ALA A 1004 14.69 -45.71 65.87
CA ALA A 1004 15.32 -44.52 66.42
C ALA A 1004 16.77 -44.77 66.91
N PHE A 1005 17.03 -45.85 67.64
CA PHE A 1005 18.39 -46.21 68.11
C PHE A 1005 19.35 -46.43 66.95
N LEU A 1006 18.93 -47.18 65.93
CA LEU A 1006 19.76 -47.51 64.76
C LEU A 1006 19.97 -46.29 63.85
N SER A 1007 18.93 -45.49 63.62
CA SER A 1007 19.01 -44.25 62.82
C SER A 1007 19.98 -43.26 63.45
N ARG A 1008 19.86 -43.04 64.76
CA ARG A 1008 20.75 -42.14 65.51
C ARG A 1008 22.17 -42.67 65.57
N TYR A 1009 22.35 -43.97 65.81
CA TYR A 1009 23.67 -44.61 65.74
C TYR A 1009 24.31 -44.42 64.36
N HIS A 1010 23.56 -44.63 63.27
CA HIS A 1010 24.06 -44.41 61.92
C HIS A 1010 24.44 -42.95 61.67
N GLY A 1011 23.63 -42.00 62.16
CA GLY A 1011 23.87 -40.57 62.04
C GLY A 1011 25.17 -40.07 62.70
N LEU A 1012 25.67 -40.77 63.73
CA LEU A 1012 26.96 -40.43 64.35
C LEU A 1012 28.13 -40.55 63.37
N GLY A 1013 28.06 -41.48 62.41
CA GLY A 1013 29.08 -41.68 61.37
C GLY A 1013 29.09 -40.63 60.26
N GLN A 1014 28.08 -39.75 60.18
CA GLN A 1014 28.01 -38.65 59.20
C GLN A 1014 28.30 -37.26 59.78
N GLN A 1015 28.52 -37.15 61.10
CA GLN A 1015 28.90 -35.90 61.78
C GLN A 1015 30.39 -35.86 62.21
N GLY A 1016 31.18 -36.84 61.77
CA GLY A 1016 32.65 -36.88 61.92
C GLY A 1016 33.40 -36.33 60.72
#